data_AF-A0A3M1ES19-F1
#
_entry.id   AF-A0A3M1ES19-F1
#
_cell.length_a   1.000
_cell.length_b   1.000
_cell.length_c   1.000
_cell.angle_alpha   90.00
_cell.angle_beta   90.00
_cell.angle_gamma   90.00
#
_symmetry.space_group_name_H-M   'P 1'
#
loop_
_entity.id
_entity.type
_entity.pdbx_description
1 polymer ?
#
loop_
_entity_poly.entity_id
_entity_poly.type
_entity_poly.pdbx_seq_one_letter_code
_entity_poly.pdbx_strand_id
1 'polypeptide(L)'
;MLFFSGNVYYAYYMLFVIGLYCLVMLVRFRSRAPFVDWNRAGVLLVVGVLAIGIIAVQLLPLVEFWPHISKGTNPAFTDSQTIRQILLDYISRDKNRPDALQTLPPQEFYAYIGIWPFLALIFLPLAAWKRDRRLLLFFGVLFMFALVWIDVRDMPWRGIFAQSTFFSQFRYPTRMLIYGACAVIVLAGLALDALWEAAARETRQWRQWKQQPVRWSLARVALLLSTVFMVLSVADVYGANRQYAGTREPYETSYDIMRWLRGFDSSEYYVGNPIGWHGAVVSNGLRYIDAWYHFGDIRSLNGAVNRRPVQARPHYLVLAKDSEPELPDPIAVRRFEAHTVYKLPHSLPFAFAVKNDELSDTSAGRELWREDVTPLQAYSPGPNSVELITGGDAGSSLVVLMTNYPGWRVTVDGRRQKLKNVGGYLAADLQPGVHKYVFSFSPASFKLGLAISLLALLLTLGLLVTDLQYEWEQVRQRLRGFEPAQLDKRWAAMISTLGARLSWGEAAPASTQEATVAAMPAAGQRPGRSAAILRWLAGVQPLEWTLFALALLAYAVVHLRALDRFPIYFFTDEAIQTLLAENLIARHFHGTDGTLFPLYFEAAGLRWTPLLSVYFHALTVWLFGKSIFVTRATSALVSMLGAAAVGLILKSVFKARFWWAGVLLLGIVPAWFLHSRTAFETVMMSSFYACFLLSYLLYRCRSPRYLFAAVLFGAATFYSYSNGQLVVIAASILLFLSDIRYHVRQRRYVLLALVLLAVVAMPLVIFRIKHPTSMREHLRVVDSYWFHAIPLTQKLKQFGQTYWYGISPQYWFFPNNHDLVRHRMDSYGHIRIELLPLVLLGVGLCLWRVRSSPHRAVLLAALATPVGAALVGVGITRVLAFVVPASILAGLGLEWLLSWATRRIPYDLVAAGVFLVLLVTSFSMLRHALVEGPLWFRDYGLYGMQYGAKQLFEETIPQYLARDPNVRVMVSPTWANGTDRFISFFLPEDQRWRVQMYNVDYYLFDKRDLDPNVLLIMTPAEYEKARTSPKIKSVEIEQVIPYPDGTPGFYVGRMAYADNVDTIFAAERAARRQLVEEQVELDGQMVTVRHSRFDAGQVRDMLDGDRFTLARGQEANPLIIEFDFPQPRTVAGLAADFGSMDFTLSVRLFAGEGTEPVTYTQTYRGLPPDPHVEIDFDRGPHTVSKVRFEIKNLKAGEFAHIHVRELTLR
;
A
#
# COMPACT_ATOMS: atom_id res chain seq x y z
N MET A 1 4.47 23.77 10.41
CA MET A 1 5.47 22.77 9.97
C MET A 1 6.65 22.67 10.93
N LEU A 2 7.47 23.72 11.14
CA LEU A 2 8.62 23.65 12.07
C LEU A 2 8.26 23.27 13.52
N PHE A 3 7.04 23.58 13.98
CA PHE A 3 6.52 23.14 15.27
C PHE A 3 6.52 21.61 15.45
N PHE A 4 6.24 20.86 14.37
CA PHE A 4 6.18 19.39 14.37
C PHE A 4 7.55 18.72 14.30
N SER A 5 8.65 19.49 14.21
CA SER A 5 10.02 18.94 14.19
C SER A 5 10.46 18.34 15.54
N GLY A 6 9.61 18.43 16.58
CA GLY A 6 9.89 17.92 17.92
C GLY A 6 10.85 18.78 18.75
N ASN A 7 11.59 19.69 18.11
CA ASN A 7 12.50 20.61 18.79
C ASN A 7 11.83 21.96 19.08
N VAL A 8 11.45 22.16 20.35
CA VAL A 8 10.68 23.33 20.79
C VAL A 8 11.42 24.67 20.60
N TYR A 9 12.76 24.67 20.49
CA TYR A 9 13.53 25.90 20.24
C TYR A 9 13.07 26.63 18.98
N TYR A 10 12.89 25.89 17.88
CA TYR A 10 12.49 26.49 16.62
C TYR A 10 11.08 27.05 16.68
N ALA A 11 10.18 26.40 17.43
CA ALA A 11 8.82 26.91 17.64
C ALA A 11 8.82 28.28 18.33
N TYR A 12 9.64 28.46 19.38
CA TYR A 12 9.74 29.75 20.06
C TYR A 12 10.44 30.81 19.22
N TYR A 13 11.54 30.46 18.54
CA TYR A 13 12.20 31.37 17.61
C TYR A 13 11.23 31.87 16.55
N MET A 14 10.33 31.02 16.06
CA MET A 14 9.30 31.43 15.11
C MET A 14 8.36 32.52 15.67
N LEU A 15 8.06 32.54 16.98
CA LEU A 15 7.27 33.61 17.58
C LEU A 15 7.99 34.96 17.49
N PHE A 16 9.30 35.00 17.75
CA PHE A 16 10.11 36.21 17.56
C PHE A 16 10.16 36.62 16.08
N VAL A 17 10.32 35.67 15.17
CA VAL A 17 10.30 35.92 13.72
C VAL A 17 8.96 36.49 13.27
N ILE A 18 7.83 35.94 13.74
CA ILE A 18 6.48 36.45 13.46
C ILE A 18 6.30 37.85 14.05
N GLY A 19 6.74 38.09 15.29
CA GLY A 19 6.70 39.40 15.92
C GLY A 19 7.46 40.44 15.11
N LEU A 20 8.67 40.09 14.65
CA LEU A 20 9.49 40.95 13.79
C LEU A 20 8.83 41.19 12.43
N TYR A 21 8.23 40.14 11.84
CA TYR A 21 7.50 40.24 10.58
C TYR A 21 6.31 41.19 10.72
N CYS A 22 5.50 41.03 11.76
CA CYS A 22 4.37 41.90 12.07
C CYS A 22 4.83 43.35 12.29
N LEU A 23 5.92 43.57 13.03
CA LEU A 23 6.49 44.90 13.25
C LEU A 23 6.85 45.57 11.91
N VAL A 24 7.59 44.88 11.04
CA VAL A 24 8.02 45.43 9.75
C VAL A 24 6.86 45.60 8.75
N MET A 25 5.88 44.68 8.77
CA MET A 25 4.82 44.64 7.77
C MET A 25 3.59 45.49 8.13
N LEU A 26 3.29 45.65 9.42
CA LEU A 26 2.13 46.39 9.90
C LEU A 26 2.44 47.85 10.22
N VAL A 27 3.63 48.15 10.78
CA VAL A 27 4.00 49.51 11.14
C VAL A 27 4.35 50.31 9.88
N ARG A 28 3.81 51.53 9.79
CA ARG A 28 4.13 52.53 8.78
C ARG A 28 4.49 53.81 9.51
N PHE A 29 5.73 54.26 9.35
CA PHE A 29 6.11 55.62 9.73
C PHE A 29 5.49 56.59 8.72
N ARG A 30 4.39 57.24 9.11
CA ARG A 30 3.66 58.27 8.36
C ARG A 30 3.38 59.44 9.28
N SER A 31 3.26 60.65 8.74
CA SER A 31 3.09 61.87 9.55
C SER A 31 1.72 61.99 10.26
N ARG A 32 0.74 61.13 9.94
CA ARG A 32 -0.60 61.09 10.56
C ARG A 32 -1.09 59.65 10.75
N ALA A 33 -1.86 59.42 11.82
CA ALA A 33 -2.47 58.14 12.15
C ALA A 33 -3.49 57.67 11.08
N PRO A 34 -3.69 56.34 10.89
CA PRO A 34 -3.10 55.25 11.66
C PRO A 34 -1.70 54.84 11.18
N PHE A 35 -0.81 54.62 12.14
CA PHE A 35 0.54 54.06 11.92
C PHE A 35 0.51 52.55 11.65
N VAL A 36 -0.64 51.89 11.83
CA VAL A 36 -0.83 50.44 11.66
C VAL A 36 -1.79 50.17 10.51
N ASP A 37 -1.41 49.26 9.62
CA ASP A 37 -2.27 48.78 8.53
C ASP A 37 -3.26 47.71 9.04
N TRP A 38 -4.42 48.14 9.53
CA TRP A 38 -5.44 47.26 10.13
C TRP A 38 -6.00 46.19 9.18
N ASN A 39 -6.02 46.45 7.87
CA ASN A 39 -6.46 45.45 6.89
C ASN A 39 -5.44 44.30 6.78
N ARG A 40 -4.15 44.62 6.75
CA ARG A 40 -3.09 43.60 6.80
C ARG A 40 -3.07 42.91 8.15
N ALA A 41 -3.32 43.64 9.25
CA ALA A 41 -3.40 43.07 10.58
C ALA A 41 -4.50 42.01 10.68
N GLY A 42 -5.70 42.28 10.12
CA GLY A 42 -6.78 41.30 10.07
C GLY A 42 -6.42 40.02 9.30
N VAL A 43 -5.72 40.14 8.17
CA VAL A 43 -5.25 38.97 7.40
C VAL A 43 -4.21 38.17 8.19
N LEU A 44 -3.23 38.85 8.79
CA LEU A 44 -2.21 38.18 9.60
C LEU A 44 -2.79 37.54 10.86
N LEU A 45 -3.84 38.13 11.46
CA LEU A 45 -4.57 37.54 12.56
C LEU A 45 -5.25 36.24 12.15
N VAL A 46 -5.96 36.22 11.03
CA VAL A 46 -6.61 34.99 10.50
C VAL A 46 -5.56 33.91 10.21
N VAL A 47 -4.45 34.27 9.55
CA VAL A 47 -3.34 33.35 9.28
C VAL A 47 -2.75 32.82 10.60
N GLY A 48 -2.57 33.69 11.60
CA GLY A 48 -2.08 33.32 12.93
C GLY A 48 -3.02 32.35 13.65
N VAL A 49 -4.33 32.61 13.64
CA VAL A 49 -5.35 31.73 14.24
C VAL A 49 -5.37 30.36 13.56
N LEU A 50 -5.31 30.31 12.22
CA LEU A 50 -5.24 29.05 11.49
C LEU A 50 -3.93 28.30 11.77
N ALA A 51 -2.80 29.01 11.86
CA ALA A 51 -1.52 28.41 12.18
C ALA A 51 -1.50 27.82 13.59
N ILE A 52 -1.97 28.56 14.59
CA ILE A 52 -2.15 28.08 15.98
C ILE A 52 -3.11 26.89 16.01
N GLY A 53 -4.20 26.98 15.25
CA GLY A 53 -5.18 25.91 15.12
C GLY A 53 -4.55 24.64 14.58
N ILE A 54 -3.79 24.71 13.48
CA ILE A 54 -3.10 23.56 12.87
C ILE A 54 -2.14 22.89 13.86
N ILE A 55 -1.44 23.65 14.70
CA ILE A 55 -0.49 23.09 15.67
C ILE A 55 -1.14 22.69 17.01
N ALA A 56 -2.44 22.90 17.19
CA ALA A 56 -3.15 22.65 18.44
C ALA A 56 -2.98 21.20 18.96
N VAL A 57 -2.92 20.21 18.06
CA VAL A 57 -2.70 18.79 18.37
C VAL A 57 -1.44 18.52 19.19
N GLN A 58 -0.41 19.35 19.04
CA GLN A 58 0.83 19.24 19.82
C GLN A 58 0.96 20.41 20.81
N LEU A 59 0.41 21.59 20.51
CA LEU A 59 0.46 22.77 21.37
C LEU A 59 -0.34 22.59 22.66
N LEU A 60 -1.56 22.04 22.61
CA LEU A 60 -2.37 21.88 23.81
C LEU A 60 -1.77 20.85 24.78
N PRO A 61 -1.30 19.65 24.33
CA PRO A 61 -0.54 18.76 25.19
C PRO A 61 0.72 19.43 25.75
N LEU A 62 1.47 20.18 24.93
CA LEU A 62 2.66 20.89 25.39
C LEU A 62 2.34 21.88 26.52
N VAL A 63 1.24 22.62 26.41
CA VAL A 63 0.79 23.55 27.46
C VAL A 63 0.36 22.80 28.73
N GLU A 64 -0.33 21.68 28.62
CA GLU A 64 -0.73 20.84 29.76
C GLU A 64 0.51 20.27 30.50
N PHE A 65 1.52 19.83 29.75
CA PHE A 65 2.74 19.23 30.33
C PHE A 65 3.82 20.27 30.67
N TRP A 66 3.70 21.52 30.24
CA TRP A 66 4.70 22.57 30.45
C TRP A 66 5.19 22.69 31.91
N PRO A 67 4.32 22.68 32.94
CA PRO A 67 4.77 22.77 34.33
C PRO A 67 5.65 21.61 34.80
N HIS A 68 5.66 20.50 34.07
CA HIS A 68 6.37 19.26 34.40
C HIS A 68 7.67 19.09 33.62
N ILE A 69 7.98 20.00 32.69
CA ILE A 69 9.16 19.92 31.82
C ILE A 69 10.12 21.05 32.21
N SER A 70 11.21 20.72 32.90
CA SER A 70 12.31 21.65 33.16
C SER A 70 13.57 21.25 32.39
N LYS A 71 14.14 22.18 31.62
CA LYS A 71 15.45 22.01 30.98
C LYS A 71 16.55 22.59 31.86
N GLY A 72 17.74 22.01 31.83
CA GLY A 72 18.92 22.65 32.42
C GLY A 72 19.23 24.01 31.79
N THR A 73 19.52 25.01 32.62
CA THR A 73 19.87 26.38 32.22
C THR A 73 21.39 26.56 32.12
N ASN A 74 21.87 27.47 31.25
CA ASN A 74 23.29 27.85 31.14
C ASN A 74 23.49 29.36 31.37
N PRO A 75 23.52 29.83 32.64
CA PRO A 75 23.62 31.26 32.95
C PRO A 75 24.99 31.88 32.58
N ALA A 76 26.01 31.05 32.34
CA ALA A 76 27.34 31.50 31.93
C ALA A 76 27.45 31.77 30.42
N PHE A 77 26.47 31.33 29.61
CA PHE A 77 26.48 31.45 28.14
C PHE A 77 27.75 30.88 27.50
N THR A 78 28.28 29.78 28.03
CA THR A 78 29.46 29.09 27.45
C THR A 78 29.20 28.61 26.02
N ASP A 79 27.93 28.43 25.69
CA ASP A 79 27.41 27.88 24.43
C ASP A 79 27.08 29.00 23.40
N SER A 80 27.44 30.27 23.70
CA SER A 80 27.30 31.44 22.82
C SER A 80 28.53 31.62 21.93
N GLN A 81 28.34 32.23 20.76
CA GLN A 81 29.41 32.45 19.79
C GLN A 81 29.49 33.91 19.35
N THR A 82 30.72 34.36 19.10
CA THR A 82 30.99 35.70 18.54
C THR A 82 30.52 35.83 17.08
N ILE A 83 30.28 37.06 16.60
CA ILE A 83 29.93 37.33 15.19
C ILE A 83 30.88 36.64 14.18
N ARG A 84 32.19 36.61 14.48
CA ARG A 84 33.17 35.94 13.62
C ARG A 84 32.92 34.45 13.52
N GLN A 85 32.64 33.79 14.65
CA GLN A 85 32.34 32.35 14.69
C GLN A 85 31.03 32.04 13.96
N ILE A 86 30.01 32.87 14.14
CA ILE A 86 28.72 32.75 13.44
C ILE A 86 28.90 32.85 11.91
N LEU A 87 29.73 33.76 11.42
CA LEU A 87 30.03 33.84 9.99
C LEU A 87 30.74 32.58 9.49
N LEU A 88 31.71 32.07 10.28
CA LEU A 88 32.39 30.82 9.97
C LEU A 88 31.42 29.63 9.94
N ASP A 89 30.38 29.61 10.77
CA ASP A 89 29.35 28.56 10.78
C ASP A 89 28.63 28.44 9.44
N TYR A 90 28.45 29.57 8.73
CA TYR A 90 27.84 29.60 7.40
C TYR A 90 28.80 29.28 6.26
N ILE A 91 30.09 29.61 6.39
CA ILE A 91 31.04 29.60 5.25
C ILE A 91 32.16 28.55 5.36
N SER A 92 32.44 27.98 6.53
CA SER A 92 33.50 26.99 6.69
C SER A 92 32.98 25.59 6.44
N ARG A 93 33.71 24.85 5.59
CA ARG A 93 33.43 23.44 5.31
C ARG A 93 33.82 22.50 6.46
N ASP A 94 34.64 22.98 7.39
CA ASP A 94 35.09 22.21 8.54
C ASP A 94 34.02 22.13 9.63
N LYS A 95 33.48 20.91 9.81
CA LYS A 95 32.47 20.59 10.83
C LYS A 95 33.06 20.41 12.23
N ASN A 96 34.37 20.21 12.35
CA ASN A 96 35.08 19.91 13.59
C ASN A 96 36.01 21.06 13.99
N ARG A 97 35.63 22.30 13.67
CA ARG A 97 36.48 23.46 13.90
C ARG A 97 36.94 23.53 15.37
N PRO A 98 38.24 23.70 15.64
CA PRO A 98 38.74 23.70 17.01
C PRO A 98 38.17 24.81 17.90
N ASP A 99 37.84 25.98 17.33
CA ASP A 99 37.37 27.15 18.07
C ASP A 99 35.95 26.99 18.63
N ALA A 100 35.11 26.12 18.04
CA ALA A 100 33.76 25.83 18.52
C ALA A 100 33.64 24.43 19.15
N LEU A 101 34.44 23.45 18.71
CA LEU A 101 34.36 22.06 19.19
C LEU A 101 34.71 21.91 20.68
N GLN A 102 35.47 22.85 21.24
CA GLN A 102 35.81 22.89 22.66
C GLN A 102 34.59 23.17 23.57
N THR A 103 33.55 23.82 23.05
CA THR A 103 32.38 24.24 23.84
C THR A 103 31.08 23.64 23.34
N LEU A 104 30.96 23.36 22.04
CA LEU A 104 29.75 22.87 21.40
C LEU A 104 30.03 21.64 20.54
N PRO A 105 29.13 20.66 20.50
CA PRO A 105 29.24 19.57 19.55
C PRO A 105 28.93 20.07 18.12
N PRO A 106 29.47 19.43 17.06
CA PRO A 106 29.31 19.87 15.66
C PRO A 106 27.88 20.15 15.23
N GLN A 107 26.92 19.40 15.76
CA GLN A 107 25.50 19.50 15.41
C GLN A 107 24.86 20.84 15.86
N GLU A 108 25.47 21.55 16.81
CA GLU A 108 24.91 22.81 17.34
C GLU A 108 25.41 24.07 16.59
N PHE A 109 26.47 23.96 15.77
CA PHE A 109 27.04 25.13 15.07
C PHE A 109 27.27 24.92 13.57
N TYR A 110 27.31 23.69 13.05
CA TYR A 110 27.56 23.49 11.62
C TYR A 110 26.33 23.84 10.76
N ALA A 111 26.36 24.99 10.07
CA ALA A 111 25.26 25.53 9.28
C ALA A 111 25.71 25.99 7.87
N TYR A 112 26.56 25.21 7.21
CA TYR A 112 27.20 25.59 5.94
C TYR A 112 26.19 25.90 4.82
N ILE A 113 26.14 27.17 4.39
CA ILE A 113 25.37 27.65 3.22
C ILE A 113 26.28 28.18 2.10
N GLY A 114 27.59 28.10 2.28
CA GLY A 114 28.61 28.57 1.33
C GLY A 114 28.83 30.07 1.36
N ILE A 115 29.88 30.53 0.67
CA ILE A 115 30.23 31.96 0.58
C ILE A 115 29.36 32.72 -0.45
N TRP A 116 28.79 32.00 -1.43
CA TRP A 116 28.06 32.57 -2.56
C TRP A 116 26.83 33.41 -2.17
N PRO A 117 25.99 33.02 -1.19
CA PRO A 117 24.89 33.87 -0.72
C PRO A 117 25.38 35.23 -0.21
N PHE A 118 26.52 35.27 0.48
CA PHE A 118 27.10 36.53 0.97
C PHE A 118 27.64 37.40 -0.18
N LEU A 119 28.28 36.79 -1.18
CA LEU A 119 28.74 37.50 -2.38
C LEU A 119 27.56 38.11 -3.15
N ALA A 120 26.43 37.41 -3.24
CA ALA A 120 25.23 37.91 -3.90
C ALA A 120 24.64 39.17 -3.23
N LEU A 121 24.92 39.40 -1.94
CA LEU A 121 24.46 40.60 -1.23
C LEU A 121 25.07 41.90 -1.77
N ILE A 122 26.13 41.85 -2.60
CA ILE A 122 26.63 43.05 -3.29
C ILE A 122 25.55 43.69 -4.20
N PHE A 123 24.57 42.90 -4.67
CA PHE A 123 23.45 43.37 -5.49
C PHE A 123 22.23 43.79 -4.66
N LEU A 124 22.32 43.80 -3.32
CA LEU A 124 21.21 44.23 -2.45
C LEU A 124 20.74 45.67 -2.73
N PRO A 125 21.62 46.67 -3.03
CA PRO A 125 21.19 48.02 -3.41
C PRO A 125 20.29 48.02 -4.66
N LEU A 126 20.58 47.15 -5.63
CA LEU A 126 19.75 46.99 -6.84
C LEU A 126 18.37 46.42 -6.49
N ALA A 127 18.31 45.44 -5.58
CA ALA A 127 17.04 44.93 -5.07
C ALA A 127 16.27 45.98 -4.27
N ALA A 128 16.94 46.80 -3.44
CA ALA A 128 16.30 47.88 -2.69
C ALA A 128 15.68 48.95 -3.60
N TRP A 129 16.21 49.10 -4.83
CA TRP A 129 15.64 49.97 -5.84
C TRP A 129 14.44 49.35 -6.58
N LYS A 130 14.50 48.05 -6.91
CA LYS A 130 13.52 47.40 -7.80
C LYS A 130 12.48 46.51 -7.10
N ARG A 131 12.67 46.12 -5.84
CA ARG A 131 11.85 45.15 -5.09
C ARG A 131 11.21 45.78 -3.85
N ASP A 132 10.39 45.00 -3.14
CA ASP A 132 9.73 45.44 -1.92
C ASP A 132 10.74 45.63 -0.78
N ARG A 133 10.98 46.90 -0.44
CA ARG A 133 11.91 47.31 0.63
C ARG A 133 11.54 46.74 1.99
N ARG A 134 10.27 46.42 2.25
CA ARG A 134 9.84 45.83 3.53
C ARG A 134 10.28 44.40 3.68
N LEU A 135 10.27 43.61 2.60
CA LEU A 135 10.78 42.24 2.63
C LEU A 135 12.29 42.23 2.86
N LEU A 136 13.02 43.11 2.17
CA LEU A 136 14.47 43.28 2.39
C LEU A 136 14.77 43.73 3.82
N LEU A 137 14.02 44.70 4.35
CA LEU A 137 14.15 45.16 5.73
C LEU A 137 13.87 44.02 6.73
N PHE A 138 12.80 43.25 6.53
CA PHE A 138 12.45 42.14 7.42
C PHE A 138 13.57 41.08 7.48
N PHE A 139 14.03 40.57 6.34
CA PHE A 139 15.08 39.56 6.34
C PHE A 139 16.43 40.15 6.79
N GLY A 140 16.72 41.41 6.51
CA GLY A 140 17.90 42.10 7.05
C GLY A 140 17.87 42.19 8.57
N VAL A 141 16.75 42.61 9.16
CA VAL A 141 16.60 42.67 10.61
C VAL A 141 16.58 41.27 11.22
N LEU A 142 16.01 40.28 10.53
CA LEU A 142 16.04 38.88 11.00
C LEU A 142 17.46 38.34 11.08
N PHE A 143 18.30 38.61 10.08
CA PHE A 143 19.70 38.22 10.10
C PHE A 143 20.46 38.91 11.23
N MET A 144 20.26 40.23 11.39
CA MET A 144 20.86 40.98 12.50
C MET A 144 20.39 40.44 13.86
N PHE A 145 19.11 40.14 14.01
CA PHE A 145 18.56 39.55 15.23
C PHE A 145 19.18 38.19 15.52
N ALA A 146 19.43 37.35 14.49
CA ALA A 146 20.12 36.08 14.68
C ALA A 146 21.56 36.27 15.19
N LEU A 147 22.32 37.21 14.63
CA LEU A 147 23.69 37.52 15.09
C LEU A 147 23.69 37.96 16.56
N VAL A 148 22.81 38.91 16.88
CA VAL A 148 22.64 39.53 18.19
C VAL A 148 22.14 38.52 19.24
N TRP A 149 21.30 37.56 18.83
CA TRP A 149 20.82 36.49 19.69
C TRP A 149 21.88 35.44 19.99
N ILE A 150 22.68 35.05 19.00
CA ILE A 150 23.72 34.02 19.17
C ILE A 150 24.87 34.56 20.02
N ASP A 151 25.22 35.83 19.85
CA ASP A 151 26.31 36.51 20.57
C ASP A 151 25.85 37.13 21.91
N VAL A 152 24.81 36.57 22.52
CA VAL A 152 24.20 37.10 23.76
C VAL A 152 25.20 37.33 24.91
N ARG A 153 26.32 36.59 24.93
CA ARG A 153 27.37 36.73 25.93
C ARG A 153 28.01 38.12 25.94
N ASP A 154 28.17 38.72 24.77
CA ASP A 154 28.89 39.99 24.60
C ASP A 154 27.92 41.19 24.45
N MET A 155 26.62 40.96 24.67
CA MET A 155 25.55 41.95 24.47
C MET A 155 25.11 42.62 25.78
N PRO A 156 24.65 43.89 25.74
CA PRO A 156 24.31 44.66 26.94
C PRO A 156 23.09 44.13 27.71
N TRP A 157 22.23 43.32 27.08
CA TRP A 157 21.06 42.69 27.73
C TRP A 157 21.32 41.28 28.27
N ARG A 158 22.58 40.82 28.33
CA ARG A 158 22.96 39.52 28.92
C ARG A 158 22.30 39.27 30.29
N GLY A 159 22.30 40.28 31.16
CA GLY A 159 21.70 40.18 32.50
C GLY A 159 20.20 39.86 32.47
N ILE A 160 19.45 40.49 31.54
CA ILE A 160 18.01 40.24 31.34
C ILE A 160 17.79 38.80 30.88
N PHE A 161 18.64 38.30 29.99
CA PHE A 161 18.56 36.94 29.47
C PHE A 161 18.85 35.90 30.57
N ALA A 162 19.86 36.13 31.41
CA ALA A 162 20.25 35.21 32.49
C ALA A 162 19.24 35.14 33.64
N GLN A 163 18.63 36.28 34.00
CA GLN A 163 17.72 36.38 35.16
C GLN A 163 16.28 35.98 34.82
N SER A 164 15.91 35.94 33.54
CA SER A 164 14.57 35.56 33.12
C SER A 164 14.38 34.04 33.11
N THR A 165 13.32 33.57 33.79
CA THR A 165 12.91 32.15 33.78
C THR A 165 12.41 31.67 32.42
N PHE A 166 12.07 32.60 31.51
CA PHE A 166 11.70 32.30 30.13
C PHE A 166 12.93 32.22 29.22
N PHE A 167 13.84 33.20 29.29
CA PHE A 167 15.00 33.25 28.39
C PHE A 167 16.11 32.27 28.79
N SER A 168 16.31 31.99 30.08
CA SER A 168 17.34 31.06 30.57
C SER A 168 17.17 29.61 30.09
N GLN A 169 15.98 29.26 29.58
CA GLN A 169 15.70 27.95 28.97
C GLN A 169 16.32 27.77 27.58
N PHE A 170 16.76 28.85 26.92
CA PHE A 170 17.43 28.80 25.63
C PHE A 170 18.94 28.54 25.79
N ARG A 171 19.29 27.31 26.19
CA ARG A 171 20.67 26.89 26.43
C ARG A 171 21.57 27.00 25.18
N TYR A 172 21.05 26.67 23.99
CA TYR A 172 21.79 26.70 22.73
C TYR A 172 21.33 27.86 21.83
N PRO A 173 21.92 29.07 22.00
CA PRO A 173 21.52 30.23 21.22
C PRO A 173 21.89 30.07 19.73
N THR A 174 22.94 29.29 19.41
CA THR A 174 23.37 28.96 18.03
C THR A 174 22.30 28.31 17.17
N ARG A 175 21.26 27.70 17.75
CA ARG A 175 20.13 27.16 16.95
C ARG A 175 19.39 28.21 16.12
N MET A 176 19.58 29.50 16.42
CA MET A 176 19.08 30.61 15.61
C MET A 176 19.77 30.72 14.23
N LEU A 177 20.90 30.01 14.02
CA LEU A 177 21.62 29.93 12.74
C LEU A 177 20.70 29.54 11.57
N ILE A 178 19.71 28.67 11.79
CA ILE A 178 18.79 28.25 10.72
C ILE A 178 17.98 29.44 10.17
N TYR A 179 17.54 30.34 11.05
CA TYR A 179 16.80 31.54 10.67
C TYR A 179 17.70 32.59 10.03
N GLY A 180 18.94 32.73 10.53
CA GLY A 180 19.95 33.58 9.92
C GLY A 180 20.35 33.11 8.51
N ALA A 181 20.60 31.81 8.33
CA ALA A 181 20.84 31.19 7.04
C ALA A 181 19.69 31.44 6.05
N CYS A 182 18.45 31.22 6.49
CA CYS A 182 17.26 31.49 5.68
C CYS A 182 17.21 32.96 5.25
N ALA A 183 17.45 33.89 6.17
CA ALA A 183 17.47 35.31 5.88
C ALA A 183 18.52 35.68 4.83
N VAL A 184 19.76 35.21 4.98
CA VAL A 184 20.85 35.47 4.02
C VAL A 184 20.52 34.89 2.64
N ILE A 185 20.05 33.64 2.58
CA ILE A 185 19.69 32.98 1.31
C ILE A 185 18.55 33.73 0.60
N VAL A 186 17.53 34.18 1.33
CA VAL A 186 16.41 34.94 0.74
C VAL A 186 16.87 36.32 0.26
N LEU A 187 17.68 37.03 1.04
CA LEU A 187 18.26 38.31 0.62
C LEU A 187 19.13 38.15 -0.63
N ALA A 188 19.96 37.11 -0.68
CA ALA A 188 20.77 36.74 -1.84
C ALA A 188 19.90 36.43 -3.06
N GLY A 189 18.82 35.65 -2.88
CA GLY A 189 17.87 35.34 -3.93
C GLY A 189 17.17 36.59 -4.49
N LEU A 190 16.72 37.50 -3.63
CA LEU A 190 16.11 38.77 -4.04
C LEU A 190 17.11 39.68 -4.76
N ALA A 191 18.37 39.70 -4.32
CA ALA A 191 19.46 40.44 -4.97
C ALA A 191 19.75 39.92 -6.38
N LEU A 192 19.88 38.60 -6.54
CA LEU A 192 20.09 37.93 -7.83
C LEU A 192 18.88 38.06 -8.76
N ASP A 193 17.65 37.96 -8.23
CA ASP A 193 16.42 38.13 -9.01
C ASP A 193 16.28 39.57 -9.53
N ALA A 194 16.69 40.58 -8.75
CA ALA A 194 16.75 41.97 -9.21
C ALA A 194 17.78 42.18 -10.33
N LEU A 195 18.95 41.54 -10.24
CA LEU A 195 19.98 41.54 -11.28
C LEU A 195 19.49 40.83 -12.55
N TRP A 196 18.92 39.63 -12.38
CA TRP A 196 18.37 38.81 -13.46
C TRP A 196 17.27 39.55 -14.22
N GLU A 197 16.33 40.15 -13.51
CA GLU A 197 15.24 40.89 -14.12
C GLU A 197 15.75 42.15 -14.86
N ALA A 198 16.76 42.84 -14.30
CA ALA A 198 17.40 43.97 -14.98
C ALA A 198 17.99 43.54 -16.32
N ALA A 199 18.77 42.46 -16.35
CA ALA A 199 19.38 41.93 -17.57
C ALA A 199 18.36 41.31 -18.55
N ALA A 200 17.33 40.63 -18.03
CA ALA A 200 16.25 40.04 -18.82
C ALA A 200 15.37 41.11 -19.51
N ARG A 201 15.18 42.27 -18.89
CA ARG A 201 14.45 43.39 -19.51
C ARG A 201 15.22 43.95 -20.71
N GLU A 202 16.53 44.17 -20.58
CA GLU A 202 17.39 44.66 -21.67
C GLU A 202 17.42 43.69 -22.87
N THR A 203 17.38 42.37 -22.61
CA THR A 203 17.37 41.36 -23.68
C THR A 203 16.01 41.20 -24.38
N ARG A 204 14.88 41.52 -23.72
CA ARG A 204 13.52 41.47 -24.30
C ARG A 204 13.19 42.65 -25.21
N GLN A 205 13.92 43.76 -25.12
CA GLN A 205 13.72 44.94 -25.98
C GLN A 205 14.38 44.77 -27.36
N TRP A 206 14.04 43.67 -28.06
CA TRP A 206 14.64 43.23 -29.34
C TRP A 206 14.73 44.34 -30.40
N ARG A 207 13.73 45.23 -30.47
CA ARG A 207 13.67 46.31 -31.48
C ARG A 207 14.79 47.34 -31.36
N GLN A 208 15.40 47.51 -30.19
CA GLN A 208 16.48 48.47 -29.94
C GLN A 208 17.89 47.90 -30.17
N TRP A 209 18.03 46.62 -30.54
CA TRP A 209 19.32 45.98 -30.78
C TRP A 209 20.13 46.65 -31.92
N LYS A 210 19.44 47.24 -32.92
CA LYS A 210 20.11 48.03 -33.97
C LYS A 210 20.79 49.30 -33.45
N GLN A 211 20.41 49.82 -32.27
CA GLN A 211 20.91 51.09 -31.74
C GLN A 211 21.92 50.91 -30.60
N GLN A 212 21.90 49.80 -29.84
CA GLN A 212 22.82 49.59 -28.70
C GLN A 212 23.30 48.12 -28.55
N PRO A 213 24.12 47.61 -29.49
CA PRO A 213 24.55 46.20 -29.51
C PRO A 213 25.41 45.80 -28.30
N VAL A 214 26.23 46.73 -27.79
CA VAL A 214 27.11 46.48 -26.63
C VAL A 214 26.30 46.21 -25.36
N ARG A 215 25.28 47.03 -25.08
CA ARG A 215 24.40 46.85 -23.91
C ARG A 215 23.60 45.55 -23.96
N TRP A 216 23.14 45.18 -25.15
CA TRP A 216 22.43 43.92 -25.36
C TRP A 216 23.34 42.69 -25.13
N SER A 217 24.58 42.73 -25.62
CA SER A 217 25.59 41.69 -25.37
C SER A 217 25.97 41.61 -23.88
N LEU A 218 26.18 42.75 -23.23
CA LEU A 218 26.46 42.81 -21.79
C LEU A 218 25.31 42.22 -20.95
N ALA A 219 24.05 42.46 -21.33
CA ALA A 219 22.90 41.87 -20.66
C ALA A 219 22.84 40.34 -20.79
N ARG A 220 23.19 39.78 -21.95
CA ARG A 220 23.31 38.32 -22.14
C ARG A 220 24.45 37.72 -21.34
N VAL A 221 25.61 38.39 -21.31
CA VAL A 221 26.74 38.00 -20.48
C VAL A 221 26.35 38.04 -19.01
N ALA A 222 25.64 39.07 -18.55
CA ALA A 222 25.14 39.15 -17.18
C ALA A 222 24.18 38.02 -16.82
N LEU A 223 23.27 37.62 -17.73
CA LEU A 223 22.38 36.46 -17.53
C LEU A 223 23.16 35.14 -17.47
N LEU A 224 24.14 34.96 -18.36
CA LEU A 224 25.00 33.78 -18.36
C LEU A 224 25.81 33.68 -17.07
N LEU A 225 26.49 34.77 -16.68
CA LEU A 225 27.28 34.83 -15.44
C LEU A 225 26.39 34.61 -14.21
N SER A 226 25.19 35.17 -14.17
CA SER A 226 24.23 34.93 -13.08
C SER A 226 23.80 33.46 -13.02
N THR A 227 23.59 32.82 -14.17
CA THR A 227 23.26 31.39 -14.26
C THR A 227 24.42 30.54 -13.73
N VAL A 228 25.64 30.81 -14.19
CA VAL A 228 26.85 30.13 -13.73
C VAL A 228 27.05 30.32 -12.23
N PHE A 229 26.88 31.55 -11.72
CA PHE A 229 26.98 31.87 -10.30
C PHE A 229 26.00 31.03 -9.47
N MET A 230 24.74 30.91 -9.89
CA MET A 230 23.75 30.09 -9.20
C MET A 230 24.09 28.59 -9.24
N VAL A 231 24.58 28.08 -10.38
CA VAL A 231 25.01 26.69 -10.52
C VAL A 231 26.21 26.39 -9.61
N LEU A 232 27.21 27.27 -9.57
CA LEU A 232 28.38 27.12 -8.70
C LEU A 232 28.01 27.17 -7.21
N SER A 233 27.09 28.07 -6.83
CA SER A 233 26.55 28.16 -5.47
C SER A 233 25.91 26.84 -5.01
N VAL A 234 25.05 26.26 -5.85
CA VAL A 234 24.41 24.97 -5.56
C VAL A 234 25.43 23.83 -5.54
N ALA A 235 26.36 23.80 -6.50
CA ALA A 235 27.40 22.78 -6.57
C ALA A 235 28.33 22.80 -5.36
N ASP A 236 28.65 23.98 -4.82
CA ASP A 236 29.46 24.16 -3.61
C ASP A 236 28.77 23.57 -2.37
N VAL A 237 27.52 23.96 -2.12
CA VAL A 237 26.73 23.46 -0.99
C VAL A 237 26.49 21.96 -1.11
N TYR A 238 26.18 21.47 -2.32
CA TYR A 238 26.03 20.04 -2.59
C TYR A 238 27.34 19.29 -2.35
N GLY A 239 28.47 19.79 -2.86
CA GLY A 239 29.78 19.17 -2.70
C GLY A 239 30.19 18.99 -1.23
N ALA A 240 29.92 19.99 -0.39
CA ALA A 240 30.19 19.92 1.06
C ALA A 240 29.27 18.94 1.79
N ASN A 241 27.98 18.89 1.41
CA ASN A 241 26.94 18.17 2.16
C ASN A 241 26.52 16.81 1.58
N ARG A 242 26.97 16.43 0.37
CA ARG A 242 26.54 15.18 -0.31
C ARG A 242 26.72 13.91 0.52
N GLN A 243 27.75 13.89 1.40
CA GLN A 243 28.03 12.78 2.32
C GLN A 243 26.93 12.56 3.39
N TYR A 244 26.01 13.51 3.54
CA TYR A 244 24.87 13.46 4.46
C TYR A 244 23.53 13.31 3.73
N ALA A 245 23.51 13.41 2.40
CA ALA A 245 22.29 13.32 1.59
C ALA A 245 21.90 11.87 1.22
N GLY A 246 22.74 10.88 1.56
CA GLY A 246 22.44 9.45 1.40
C GLY A 246 21.81 8.85 2.65
N THR A 247 20.97 7.84 2.46
CA THR A 247 20.54 6.95 3.56
C THR A 247 21.78 6.19 4.05
N ARG A 248 22.25 6.50 5.25
CA ARG A 248 23.25 5.65 5.91
C ARG A 248 22.56 4.39 6.38
N GLU A 249 23.25 3.26 6.28
CA GLU A 249 22.80 2.05 6.94
C GLU A 249 22.63 2.33 8.44
N PRO A 250 21.56 1.84 9.07
CA PRO A 250 21.42 1.91 10.51
C PRO A 250 22.70 1.35 11.14
N TYR A 251 23.30 2.07 12.09
CA TYR A 251 24.56 1.65 12.74
C TYR A 251 24.38 0.23 13.33
N GLU A 252 24.91 -0.79 12.64
CA GLU A 252 24.55 -2.20 12.86
C GLU A 252 24.75 -2.63 14.32
N THR A 253 25.89 -2.26 14.92
CA THR A 253 26.24 -2.66 16.29
C THR A 253 25.17 -2.27 17.31
N SER A 254 24.55 -1.09 17.16
CA SER A 254 23.48 -0.68 18.08
C SER A 254 22.23 -1.54 17.94
N TYR A 255 21.85 -1.89 16.71
CA TYR A 255 20.68 -2.72 16.44
C TYR A 255 20.93 -4.17 16.86
N ASP A 256 22.16 -4.67 16.68
CA ASP A 256 22.54 -6.02 17.07
C ASP A 256 22.56 -6.19 18.59
N ILE A 257 23.14 -5.24 19.32
CA ILE A 257 23.14 -5.26 20.79
C ILE A 257 21.72 -5.20 21.33
N MET A 258 20.87 -4.32 20.81
CA MET A 258 19.48 -4.19 21.27
C MET A 258 18.61 -5.41 20.89
N ARG A 259 18.82 -5.98 19.69
CA ARG A 259 18.17 -7.23 19.28
C ARG A 259 18.58 -8.39 20.18
N TRP A 260 19.87 -8.50 20.49
CA TRP A 260 20.38 -9.48 21.43
C TRP A 260 19.77 -9.30 22.82
N LEU A 261 19.74 -8.07 23.34
CA LEU A 261 19.20 -7.76 24.66
C LEU A 261 17.72 -8.14 24.76
N ARG A 262 16.92 -7.85 23.73
CA ARG A 262 15.50 -8.23 23.68
C ARG A 262 15.28 -9.75 23.62
N GLY A 263 16.18 -10.47 22.94
CA GLY A 263 16.17 -11.94 22.94
C GLY A 263 16.65 -12.55 24.27
N PHE A 264 17.57 -11.87 24.96
CA PHE A 264 18.14 -12.30 26.24
C PHE A 264 17.18 -12.11 27.41
N ASP A 265 16.47 -10.97 27.45
CA ASP A 265 15.48 -10.65 28.47
C ASP A 265 14.19 -10.17 27.78
N SER A 266 13.12 -10.95 27.93
CA SER A 266 11.80 -10.70 27.35
C SER A 266 10.87 -9.91 28.26
N SER A 267 11.29 -9.58 29.48
CA SER A 267 10.49 -8.76 30.41
C SER A 267 10.44 -7.29 29.96
N GLU A 268 9.59 -6.50 30.60
CA GLU A 268 9.61 -5.04 30.43
C GLU A 268 10.68 -4.45 31.35
N TYR A 269 11.60 -3.66 30.81
CA TYR A 269 12.66 -3.02 31.57
C TYR A 269 13.22 -1.78 30.86
N TYR A 270 14.06 -1.05 31.59
CA TYR A 270 14.79 0.11 31.11
C TYR A 270 16.25 -0.22 30.77
N VAL A 271 16.75 0.35 29.68
CA VAL A 271 18.15 0.33 29.24
C VAL A 271 18.77 1.70 29.43
N GLY A 272 20.01 1.77 29.91
CA GLY A 272 20.74 3.01 30.15
C GLY A 272 22.00 3.14 29.29
N ASN A 273 22.41 4.39 29.12
CA ASN A 273 23.49 4.88 28.24
C ASN A 273 23.46 4.56 26.71
N PRO A 274 22.31 4.53 26.00
CA PRO A 274 22.28 4.41 24.54
C PRO A 274 22.31 5.79 23.84
N ILE A 275 23.34 6.63 24.07
CA ILE A 275 23.40 7.97 23.44
C ILE A 275 23.42 7.82 21.90
N GLY A 276 22.41 8.38 21.24
CA GLY A 276 22.24 8.28 19.79
C GLY A 276 21.73 6.94 19.27
N TRP A 277 21.40 5.98 20.16
CA TRP A 277 20.91 4.65 19.79
C TRP A 277 19.40 4.46 20.01
N HIS A 278 18.65 5.54 20.24
CA HIS A 278 17.20 5.48 20.50
C HIS A 278 16.42 4.69 19.43
N GLY A 279 16.81 4.82 18.15
CA GLY A 279 16.19 4.07 17.06
C GLY A 279 16.32 2.55 17.25
N ALA A 280 17.49 2.06 17.67
CA ALA A 280 17.75 0.66 17.94
C ALA A 280 17.01 0.14 19.18
N VAL A 281 16.89 0.97 20.23
CA VAL A 281 16.14 0.62 21.44
C VAL A 281 14.65 0.48 21.11
N VAL A 282 14.07 1.47 20.43
CA VAL A 282 12.64 1.51 20.10
C VAL A 282 12.27 0.43 19.07
N SER A 283 13.10 0.19 18.05
CA SER A 283 12.83 -0.82 17.02
C SER A 283 12.78 -2.25 17.57
N ASN A 284 13.46 -2.49 18.70
CA ASN A 284 13.46 -3.78 19.39
C ASN A 284 12.44 -3.82 20.55
N GLY A 285 11.53 -2.84 20.67
CA GLY A 285 10.51 -2.82 21.72
C GLY A 285 11.06 -2.62 23.13
N LEU A 286 12.27 -2.08 23.26
CA LEU A 286 12.91 -1.79 24.55
C LEU A 286 12.65 -0.34 24.97
N ARG A 287 12.87 -0.03 26.25
CA ARG A 287 12.73 1.32 26.81
C ARG A 287 14.09 1.84 27.22
N TYR A 288 14.38 3.11 26.93
CA TYR A 288 15.55 3.78 27.48
C TYR A 288 15.14 4.67 28.64
N ILE A 289 15.98 4.73 29.68
CA ILE A 289 15.74 5.61 30.84
C ILE A 289 16.35 6.99 30.63
N ASP A 290 17.48 7.05 29.93
CA ASP A 290 18.21 8.28 29.64
C ASP A 290 17.75 8.84 28.28
N ALA A 291 16.85 9.82 28.29
CA ALA A 291 16.55 10.57 27.08
C ALA A 291 17.75 11.45 26.70
N TRP A 292 18.12 11.51 25.42
CA TRP A 292 19.06 12.52 24.94
C TRP A 292 18.50 13.90 25.31
N TYR A 293 19.36 14.73 25.92
CA TYR A 293 19.14 16.02 26.58
C TYR A 293 18.85 15.90 28.08
N HIS A 294 19.61 16.67 28.86
CA HIS A 294 19.45 16.85 30.31
C HIS A 294 18.13 17.57 30.64
N PHE A 295 17.01 16.90 30.40
CA PHE A 295 15.81 17.21 31.16
C PHE A 295 16.15 16.95 32.64
N GLY A 296 15.75 17.87 33.51
CA GLY A 296 15.75 17.59 34.94
C GLY A 296 14.85 16.39 35.24
N ASP A 297 14.73 16.01 36.51
CA ASP A 297 13.75 15.00 36.89
C ASP A 297 12.34 15.43 36.43
N ILE A 298 11.81 14.72 35.43
CA ILE A 298 10.52 15.01 34.79
C ILE A 298 9.34 14.46 35.59
N ARG A 299 9.60 13.83 36.74
CA ARG A 299 8.58 13.31 37.63
C ARG A 299 7.97 14.43 38.46
N SER A 300 6.68 14.31 38.72
CA SER A 300 6.02 15.14 39.73
C SER A 300 5.87 14.38 41.04
N LEU A 301 6.46 14.90 42.10
CA LEU A 301 6.27 14.38 43.45
C LEU A 301 4.99 14.91 44.11
N ASN A 302 4.22 15.75 43.42
CA ASN A 302 2.97 16.29 43.94
C ASN A 302 1.97 15.16 44.19
N GLY A 303 1.50 15.04 45.44
CA GLY A 303 0.57 13.99 45.86
C GLY A 303 1.19 12.59 45.95
N ALA A 304 2.54 12.48 45.97
CA ALA A 304 3.21 11.21 46.22
C ALA A 304 2.90 10.66 47.62
N VAL A 305 2.59 9.37 47.71
CA VAL A 305 2.16 8.72 48.97
C VAL A 305 3.30 8.07 49.75
N ASN A 306 4.49 7.95 49.15
CA ASN A 306 5.69 7.36 49.76
C ASN A 306 6.53 8.42 50.49
N ARG A 307 7.24 7.99 51.53
CA ARG A 307 8.30 8.79 52.20
C ARG A 307 9.69 8.31 51.83
N ARG A 308 9.85 7.00 51.60
CA ARG A 308 11.10 6.42 51.10
C ARG A 308 11.27 6.76 49.61
N PRO A 309 12.45 7.21 49.15
CA PRO A 309 12.67 7.50 47.73
C PRO A 309 12.47 6.25 46.85
N VAL A 310 11.73 6.43 45.76
CA VAL A 310 11.54 5.40 44.72
C VAL A 310 12.11 5.95 43.43
N GLN A 311 13.08 5.25 42.83
CA GLN A 311 13.83 5.73 41.67
C GLN A 311 13.97 4.61 40.64
N ALA A 312 13.52 4.86 39.41
CA ALA A 312 13.82 3.97 38.31
C ALA A 312 15.32 4.05 37.97
N ARG A 313 15.93 2.88 37.79
CA ARG A 313 17.30 2.68 37.31
C ARG A 313 17.26 1.73 36.11
N PRO A 314 18.21 1.82 35.16
CA PRO A 314 18.26 0.87 34.05
C PRO A 314 18.52 -0.53 34.60
N HIS A 315 17.91 -1.56 34.02
CA HIS A 315 18.27 -2.95 34.31
C HIS A 315 19.56 -3.33 33.61
N TYR A 316 19.78 -2.78 32.41
CA TYR A 316 20.97 -3.01 31.61
C TYR A 316 21.61 -1.70 31.19
N LEU A 317 22.93 -1.59 31.36
CA LEU A 317 23.75 -0.50 30.87
C LEU A 317 24.59 -0.97 29.69
N VAL A 318 24.62 -0.19 28.62
CA VAL A 318 25.52 -0.42 27.49
C VAL A 318 26.61 0.63 27.52
N LEU A 319 27.85 0.23 27.82
CA LEU A 319 28.99 1.13 27.92
C LEU A 319 30.04 0.80 26.86
N ALA A 320 30.88 1.78 26.50
CA ALA A 320 32.08 1.51 25.73
C ALA A 320 32.98 0.53 26.51
N LYS A 321 33.76 -0.27 25.78
CA LYS A 321 34.56 -1.38 26.36
C LYS A 321 35.46 -0.96 27.53
N ASP A 322 36.01 0.25 27.48
CA ASP A 322 36.95 0.78 28.48
C ASP A 322 36.28 1.64 29.56
N SER A 323 34.95 1.61 29.65
CA SER A 323 34.17 2.36 30.63
C SER A 323 33.56 1.43 31.68
N GLU A 324 33.62 1.83 32.94
CA GLU A 324 33.01 1.12 34.06
C GLU A 324 31.74 1.83 34.55
N PRO A 325 30.71 1.09 35.01
CA PRO A 325 29.51 1.69 35.58
C PRO A 325 29.81 2.39 36.93
N GLU A 326 29.26 3.59 37.12
CA GLU A 326 29.33 4.33 38.39
C GLU A 326 28.34 3.82 39.47
N LEU A 327 27.55 2.78 39.15
CA LEU A 327 26.51 2.21 40.02
C LEU A 327 27.03 0.96 40.75
N PRO A 328 26.53 0.65 41.96
CA PRO A 328 27.03 -0.45 42.78
C PRO A 328 26.76 -1.83 42.16
N ASP A 329 27.72 -2.74 42.37
CA ASP A 329 27.67 -4.17 42.03
C ASP A 329 27.24 -4.52 40.58
N PRO A 330 27.84 -3.88 39.54
CA PRO A 330 27.47 -4.15 38.16
C PRO A 330 27.99 -5.52 37.69
N ILE A 331 27.12 -6.29 37.02
CA ILE A 331 27.47 -7.62 36.51
C ILE A 331 27.61 -7.57 34.99
N ALA A 332 28.82 -7.78 34.45
CA ALA A 332 29.01 -7.86 33.00
C ALA A 332 28.33 -9.13 32.42
N VAL A 333 27.28 -8.96 31.61
CA VAL A 333 26.52 -10.08 31.03
C VAL A 333 26.94 -10.44 29.61
N ARG A 334 27.45 -9.47 28.84
CA ARG A 334 27.97 -9.72 27.47
C ARG A 334 28.99 -8.67 27.07
N ARG A 335 30.10 -9.12 26.46
CA ARG A 335 31.10 -8.25 25.83
C ARG A 335 30.98 -8.35 24.31
N PHE A 336 30.79 -7.21 23.66
CA PHE A 336 30.87 -7.01 22.21
C PHE A 336 32.23 -6.38 21.87
N GLU A 337 32.53 -6.21 20.57
CA GLU A 337 33.84 -5.74 20.11
C GLU A 337 34.25 -4.39 20.73
N ALA A 338 33.33 -3.42 20.74
CA ALA A 338 33.55 -2.06 21.25
C ALA A 338 32.71 -1.69 22.48
N HIS A 339 31.80 -2.57 22.93
CA HIS A 339 30.84 -2.27 23.99
C HIS A 339 30.65 -3.44 24.96
N THR A 340 30.34 -3.15 26.22
CA THR A 340 29.98 -4.15 27.23
C THR A 340 28.57 -3.86 27.75
N VAL A 341 27.77 -4.92 27.85
CA VAL A 341 26.45 -4.86 28.50
C VAL A 341 26.61 -5.32 29.96
N TYR A 342 26.22 -4.46 30.88
CA TYR A 342 26.18 -4.72 32.31
C TYR A 342 24.74 -4.84 32.79
N LYS A 343 24.45 -5.81 33.67
CA LYS A 343 23.22 -5.93 34.43
C LYS A 343 23.39 -5.25 35.78
N LEU A 344 22.38 -4.49 36.21
CA LEU A 344 22.33 -3.84 37.52
C LEU A 344 21.36 -4.60 38.43
N PRO A 345 21.86 -5.32 39.45
CA PRO A 345 21.02 -6.25 40.23
C PRO A 345 20.00 -5.54 41.14
N HIS A 346 20.35 -4.35 41.64
CA HIS A 346 19.49 -3.59 42.57
C HIS A 346 18.38 -2.78 41.89
N SER A 347 18.32 -2.77 40.56
CA SER A 347 17.33 -2.01 39.79
C SER A 347 15.91 -2.53 40.01
N LEU A 348 14.99 -1.62 40.37
CA LEU A 348 13.59 -1.94 40.57
C LEU A 348 12.96 -2.53 39.29
N PRO A 349 12.15 -3.60 39.37
CA PRO A 349 11.40 -4.13 38.23
C PRO A 349 10.49 -3.08 37.61
N PHE A 350 10.17 -3.21 36.31
CA PHE A 350 9.27 -2.24 35.64
C PHE A 350 7.90 -2.14 36.31
N ALA A 351 7.38 -3.25 36.85
CA ALA A 351 6.25 -3.25 37.76
C ALA A 351 6.49 -4.15 38.97
N PHE A 352 6.01 -3.74 40.14
CA PHE A 352 6.22 -4.46 41.38
C PHE A 352 5.11 -4.21 42.40
N ALA A 353 4.94 -5.16 43.33
CA ALA A 353 4.17 -5.03 44.54
C ALA A 353 5.08 -4.65 45.72
N VAL A 354 4.61 -3.75 46.56
CA VAL A 354 5.32 -3.30 47.77
C VAL A 354 4.31 -3.02 48.88
N LYS A 355 4.66 -3.39 50.12
CA LYS A 355 3.83 -3.06 51.30
C LYS A 355 3.83 -1.56 51.54
N ASN A 356 2.69 -0.98 51.91
CA ASN A 356 2.59 0.47 52.12
C ASN A 356 3.50 0.98 53.25
N ASP A 357 3.80 0.14 54.24
CA ASP A 357 4.74 0.45 55.32
C ASP A 357 6.19 0.57 54.80
N GLU A 358 6.59 -0.31 53.88
CA GLU A 358 7.91 -0.28 53.25
C GLU A 358 8.13 1.00 52.42
N LEU A 359 7.06 1.49 51.75
CA LEU A 359 7.08 2.79 51.07
C LEU A 359 7.25 3.99 52.02
N SER A 360 6.95 3.80 53.31
CA SER A 360 7.00 4.85 54.33
C SER A 360 8.23 4.74 55.24
N ASP A 361 8.95 3.62 55.21
CA ASP A 361 10.11 3.35 56.05
C ASP A 361 11.36 4.11 55.58
N THR A 362 11.76 5.13 56.32
CA THR A 362 12.98 5.89 56.06
C THR A 362 14.20 5.39 56.84
N SER A 363 14.05 4.36 57.69
CA SER A 363 15.13 3.86 58.56
C SER A 363 16.25 3.15 57.80
N ALA A 364 15.96 2.62 56.60
CA ALA A 364 16.93 1.94 55.74
C ALA A 364 18.05 2.86 55.19
N GLY A 365 17.89 4.19 55.24
CA GLY A 365 18.91 5.15 54.79
C GLY A 365 19.22 5.15 53.28
N ARG A 366 18.49 4.36 52.48
CA ARG A 366 18.66 4.24 51.02
C ARG A 366 17.32 4.25 50.27
N GLU A 367 17.38 4.49 48.96
CA GLU A 367 16.22 4.34 48.07
C GLU A 367 15.70 2.90 48.05
N LEU A 368 14.47 2.71 47.57
CA LEU A 368 13.87 1.38 47.39
C LEU A 368 14.66 0.61 46.33
N TRP A 369 15.12 -0.59 46.66
CA TRP A 369 15.83 -1.49 45.73
C TRP A 369 15.00 -2.71 45.39
N ARG A 370 15.50 -3.47 44.41
CA ARG A 370 14.92 -4.73 43.96
C ARG A 370 14.59 -5.71 45.09
N GLU A 371 15.42 -5.78 46.14
CA GLU A 371 15.26 -6.74 47.24
C GLU A 371 14.09 -6.38 48.17
N ASP A 372 13.68 -5.11 48.17
CA ASP A 372 12.62 -4.59 49.03
C ASP A 372 11.21 -4.81 48.42
N VAL A 373 11.13 -5.37 47.22
CA VAL A 373 9.88 -5.46 46.42
C VAL A 373 9.65 -6.82 45.79
N THR A 374 8.39 -7.12 45.48
CA THR A 374 8.00 -8.32 44.74
C THR A 374 7.74 -7.96 43.27
N PRO A 375 8.50 -8.49 42.29
CA PRO A 375 8.29 -8.18 40.88
C PRO A 375 6.94 -8.65 40.39
N LEU A 376 6.37 -7.90 39.47
CA LEU A 376 5.14 -8.25 38.77
C LEU A 376 5.38 -8.23 37.27
N GLN A 377 4.82 -9.22 36.57
CA GLN A 377 4.90 -9.27 35.12
C GLN A 377 3.90 -8.28 34.52
N ALA A 378 4.42 -7.29 33.80
CA ALA A 378 3.62 -6.31 33.07
C ALA A 378 3.67 -6.60 31.57
N TYR A 379 2.55 -6.40 30.92
CA TYR A 379 2.43 -6.41 29.46
C TYR A 379 2.09 -4.99 28.99
N SER A 380 2.88 -4.45 28.05
CA SER A 380 2.62 -3.13 27.48
C SER A 380 2.44 -3.27 25.97
N PRO A 381 1.20 -3.30 25.46
CA PRO A 381 0.94 -3.39 24.02
C PRO A 381 1.33 -2.11 23.26
N GLY A 382 1.69 -1.04 23.98
CA GLY A 382 2.18 0.20 23.41
C GLY A 382 2.40 1.27 24.49
N PRO A 383 2.88 2.47 24.12
CA PRO A 383 3.27 3.51 25.09
C PRO A 383 2.10 4.08 25.91
N ASN A 384 0.85 3.83 25.49
CA ASN A 384 -0.35 4.37 26.11
C ASN A 384 -1.11 3.36 26.98
N SER A 385 -0.60 2.13 27.15
CA SER A 385 -1.27 1.10 27.95
C SER A 385 -0.26 0.19 28.67
N VAL A 386 -0.56 -0.14 29.91
CA VAL A 386 0.11 -1.19 30.67
C VAL A 386 -0.95 -2.05 31.34
N GLU A 387 -0.84 -3.36 31.15
CA GLU A 387 -1.75 -4.37 31.66
C GLU A 387 -1.01 -5.33 32.58
N LEU A 388 -1.62 -5.66 33.70
CA LEU A 388 -1.12 -6.65 34.66
C LEU A 388 -2.27 -7.53 35.14
N ILE A 389 -2.00 -8.82 35.31
CA ILE A 389 -2.89 -9.74 36.00
C ILE A 389 -2.15 -10.21 37.23
N THR A 390 -2.59 -9.78 38.40
CA THR A 390 -1.90 -10.07 39.66
C THR A 390 -2.89 -10.07 40.82
N GLY A 391 -2.55 -10.80 41.88
CA GLY A 391 -3.21 -10.68 43.18
C GLY A 391 -2.23 -10.23 44.24
N GLY A 392 -2.74 -9.59 45.29
CA GLY A 392 -1.91 -9.14 46.39
C GLY A 392 -2.69 -9.00 47.69
N ASP A 393 -1.94 -8.86 48.78
CA ASP A 393 -2.52 -8.67 50.10
C ASP A 393 -3.06 -7.25 50.27
N ALA A 394 -4.15 -7.12 51.04
CA ALA A 394 -4.66 -5.83 51.46
C ALA A 394 -3.55 -5.04 52.17
N GLY A 395 -3.36 -3.76 51.80
CA GLY A 395 -2.28 -2.92 52.33
C GLY A 395 -0.99 -2.91 51.49
N SER A 396 -0.99 -3.51 50.30
CA SER A 396 0.09 -3.40 49.32
C SER A 396 -0.29 -2.50 48.15
N SER A 397 0.69 -1.80 47.58
CA SER A 397 0.55 -1.00 46.36
C SER A 397 1.20 -1.72 45.18
N LEU A 398 0.49 -1.73 44.04
CA LEU A 398 1.04 -2.01 42.73
C LEU A 398 1.66 -0.72 42.18
N VAL A 399 2.95 -0.76 41.84
CA VAL A 399 3.68 0.36 41.24
C VAL A 399 4.16 -0.05 39.85
N VAL A 400 3.98 0.84 38.87
CA VAL A 400 4.49 0.71 37.51
C VAL A 400 5.41 1.90 37.25
N LEU A 401 6.68 1.67 36.90
CA LEU A 401 7.72 2.69 36.70
C LEU A 401 7.52 3.56 35.45
N MET A 402 6.30 4.01 35.18
CA MET A 402 5.95 5.01 34.19
C MET A 402 5.58 6.33 34.87
N THR A 403 6.02 7.45 34.31
CA THR A 403 5.78 8.77 34.89
C THR A 403 4.28 9.09 34.97
N ASN A 404 3.84 9.51 36.16
CA ASN A 404 2.46 9.88 36.44
C ASN A 404 2.10 11.26 35.87
N TYR A 405 1.80 11.30 34.57
CA TYR A 405 1.31 12.49 33.89
C TYR A 405 -0.23 12.63 33.88
N PRO A 406 -0.75 13.87 33.82
CA PRO A 406 -2.16 14.11 33.55
C PRO A 406 -2.64 13.36 32.29
N GLY A 407 -3.74 12.60 32.43
CA GLY A 407 -4.31 11.79 31.34
C GLY A 407 -4.24 10.28 31.57
N TRP A 408 -3.41 9.81 32.51
CA TRP A 408 -3.42 8.42 32.96
C TRP A 408 -4.68 8.08 33.76
N ARG A 409 -5.17 6.86 33.58
CA ARG A 409 -6.31 6.30 34.32
C ARG A 409 -6.03 4.82 34.57
N VAL A 410 -6.46 4.33 35.73
CA VAL A 410 -6.40 2.91 36.07
C VAL A 410 -7.80 2.33 36.16
N THR A 411 -7.98 1.13 35.61
CA THR A 411 -9.18 0.29 35.80
C THR A 411 -8.76 -1.05 36.38
N VAL A 412 -9.57 -1.57 37.29
CA VAL A 412 -9.43 -2.90 37.90
C VAL A 412 -10.68 -3.69 37.54
N ASP A 413 -10.52 -4.78 36.80
CA ASP A 413 -11.61 -5.58 36.22
C ASP A 413 -12.65 -4.75 35.46
N GLY A 414 -12.16 -3.78 34.68
CA GLY A 414 -12.98 -2.86 33.89
C GLY A 414 -13.64 -1.73 34.69
N ARG A 415 -13.53 -1.71 36.02
CA ARG A 415 -14.04 -0.63 36.87
C ARG A 415 -12.96 0.41 37.16
N ARG A 416 -13.29 1.69 37.03
CA ARG A 416 -12.34 2.78 37.27
C ARG A 416 -11.93 2.83 38.74
N GLN A 417 -10.63 2.94 39.01
CA GLN A 417 -10.07 3.09 40.35
C GLN A 417 -9.28 4.39 40.49
N LYS A 418 -8.96 4.77 41.73
CA LYS A 418 -8.13 5.94 42.04
C LYS A 418 -6.67 5.66 41.68
N LEU A 419 -6.12 6.44 40.76
CA LEU A 419 -4.70 6.41 40.44
C LEU A 419 -3.90 7.05 41.60
N LYS A 420 -2.86 6.36 42.07
CA LYS A 420 -1.92 6.84 43.09
C LYS A 420 -0.61 7.27 42.44
N ASN A 421 0.11 8.13 43.16
CA ASN A 421 1.45 8.57 42.81
C ASN A 421 2.44 7.98 43.82
N VAL A 422 3.37 7.13 43.36
CA VAL A 422 4.47 6.61 44.19
C VAL A 422 5.78 7.03 43.54
N GLY A 423 6.50 7.98 44.15
CA GLY A 423 7.78 8.48 43.64
C GLY A 423 7.73 9.12 42.26
N GLY A 424 6.56 9.66 41.87
CA GLY A 424 6.32 10.19 40.53
C GLY A 424 5.83 9.16 39.51
N TYR A 425 5.59 7.91 39.93
CA TYR A 425 5.18 6.80 39.08
C TYR A 425 3.71 6.41 39.27
N LEU A 426 3.16 5.69 38.30
CA LEU A 426 1.79 5.17 38.34
C LEU A 426 1.66 4.11 39.44
N ALA A 427 0.63 4.21 40.26
CA ALA A 427 0.32 3.20 41.26
C ALA A 427 -1.18 2.98 41.46
N ALA A 428 -1.53 1.83 42.01
CA ALA A 428 -2.89 1.48 42.45
C ALA A 428 -2.84 0.54 43.67
N ASP A 429 -3.91 0.50 44.46
CA ASP A 429 -4.03 -0.48 45.54
C ASP A 429 -4.19 -1.90 45.00
N LEU A 430 -3.41 -2.84 45.54
CA LEU A 430 -3.63 -4.26 45.28
C LEU A 430 -4.87 -4.74 46.04
N GLN A 431 -5.78 -5.36 45.30
CA GLN A 431 -6.98 -5.99 45.82
C GLN A 431 -6.70 -7.46 46.16
N PRO A 432 -7.34 -8.00 47.22
CA PRO A 432 -7.27 -9.43 47.55
C PRO A 432 -7.84 -10.31 46.42
N GLY A 433 -7.08 -11.31 45.99
CA GLY A 433 -7.43 -12.18 44.86
C GLY A 433 -6.79 -11.72 43.55
N VAL A 434 -6.93 -12.50 42.47
CA VAL A 434 -6.31 -12.18 41.17
C VAL A 434 -7.21 -11.21 40.40
N HIS A 435 -6.66 -10.04 40.04
CA HIS A 435 -7.37 -8.98 39.34
C HIS A 435 -6.60 -8.48 38.13
N LYS A 436 -7.32 -7.97 37.12
CA LYS A 436 -6.73 -7.34 35.95
C LYS A 436 -6.64 -5.82 36.15
N TYR A 437 -5.42 -5.30 36.20
CA TYR A 437 -5.12 -3.87 36.27
C TYR A 437 -4.77 -3.37 34.87
N VAL A 438 -5.45 -2.32 34.41
CA VAL A 438 -5.17 -1.67 33.14
C VAL A 438 -4.94 -0.18 33.38
N PHE A 439 -3.70 0.26 33.16
CA PHE A 439 -3.34 1.67 33.10
C PHE A 439 -3.45 2.13 31.65
N SER A 440 -4.21 3.18 31.40
CA SER A 440 -4.44 3.73 30.05
C SER A 440 -4.16 5.23 30.02
N PHE A 441 -3.47 5.69 28.99
CA PHE A 441 -3.15 7.11 28.77
C PHE A 441 -4.03 7.70 27.68
N SER A 442 -4.87 8.68 28.04
CA SER A 442 -5.76 9.34 27.08
C SER A 442 -6.00 10.81 27.45
N PRO A 443 -5.01 11.70 27.21
CA PRO A 443 -5.11 13.11 27.58
C PRO A 443 -6.20 13.82 26.76
N ALA A 444 -7.00 14.66 27.42
CA ALA A 444 -8.08 15.41 26.77
C ALA A 444 -7.52 16.52 25.86
N SER A 445 -6.40 17.12 26.26
CA SER A 445 -5.69 18.16 25.49
C SER A 445 -5.33 17.69 24.08
N PHE A 446 -4.87 16.43 23.94
CA PHE A 446 -4.56 15.83 22.63
C PHE A 446 -5.80 15.70 21.75
N LYS A 447 -6.90 15.18 22.29
CA LYS A 447 -8.15 14.99 21.52
C LYS A 447 -8.74 16.33 21.07
N LEU A 448 -8.75 17.32 21.96
CA LEU A 448 -9.20 18.67 21.64
C LEU A 448 -8.28 19.32 20.61
N GLY A 449 -6.97 19.18 20.80
CA GLY A 449 -5.96 19.70 19.88
C GLY A 449 -6.09 19.08 18.49
N LEU A 450 -6.30 17.76 18.42
CA LEU A 450 -6.53 17.05 17.16
C LEU A 450 -7.78 17.59 16.44
N ALA A 451 -8.89 17.78 17.14
CA ALA A 451 -10.11 18.32 16.55
C ALA A 451 -9.90 19.75 15.99
N ILE A 452 -9.24 20.62 16.76
CA ILE A 452 -8.92 21.99 16.34
C ILE A 452 -7.96 21.98 15.14
N SER A 453 -6.93 21.14 15.17
CA SER A 453 -5.98 20.98 14.06
C SER A 453 -6.64 20.51 12.79
N LEU A 454 -7.54 19.52 12.87
CA LEU A 454 -8.29 19.03 11.71
C LEU A 454 -9.19 20.13 11.13
N LEU A 455 -9.90 20.88 11.99
CA LEU A 455 -10.74 21.99 11.55
C LEU A 455 -9.91 23.10 10.88
N ALA A 456 -8.82 23.53 11.49
CA ALA A 456 -7.95 24.56 10.95
C ALA A 456 -7.29 24.12 9.63
N LEU A 457 -6.91 22.83 9.52
CA LEU A 457 -6.38 22.24 8.29
C LEU A 457 -7.44 22.24 7.18
N LEU A 458 -8.67 21.82 7.47
CA LEU A 458 -9.77 21.85 6.52
C LEU A 458 -10.06 23.27 6.03
N LEU A 459 -10.08 24.25 6.93
CA LEU A 459 -10.26 25.67 6.57
C LEU A 459 -9.11 26.17 5.68
N THR A 460 -7.87 25.81 6.01
CA THR A 460 -6.69 26.21 5.24
C THR A 460 -6.68 25.57 3.84
N LEU A 461 -7.03 24.29 3.75
CA LEU A 461 -7.19 23.60 2.47
C LEU A 461 -8.32 24.20 1.65
N GLY A 462 -9.44 24.55 2.28
CA GLY A 462 -10.53 25.28 1.63
C GLY A 462 -10.05 26.59 1.01
N LEU A 463 -9.30 27.40 1.77
CA LEU A 463 -8.71 28.66 1.29
C LEU A 463 -7.73 28.43 0.12
N LEU A 464 -6.84 27.44 0.22
CA LEU A 464 -5.89 27.10 -0.84
C LEU A 464 -6.60 26.66 -2.13
N VAL A 465 -7.64 25.83 -2.02
CA VAL A 465 -8.44 25.39 -3.16
C VAL A 465 -9.14 26.58 -3.81
N THR A 466 -9.64 27.55 -3.03
CA THR A 466 -10.28 28.74 -3.58
C THR A 466 -9.30 29.66 -4.31
N ASP A 467 -8.10 29.86 -3.78
CA ASP A 467 -7.05 30.64 -4.45
C ASP A 467 -6.60 29.94 -5.75
N LEU A 468 -6.45 28.61 -5.71
CA LEU A 468 -6.13 27.80 -6.89
C LEU A 468 -7.24 27.88 -7.95
N GLN A 469 -8.51 27.87 -7.55
CA GLN A 469 -9.63 28.01 -8.48
C GLN A 469 -9.68 29.40 -9.12
N TYR A 470 -9.44 30.46 -8.33
CA TYR A 470 -9.39 31.83 -8.83
C TYR A 470 -8.21 32.06 -9.79
N GLU A 471 -7.01 31.59 -9.44
CA GLU A 471 -5.85 31.61 -10.33
C GLU A 471 -6.09 30.77 -11.58
N TRP A 472 -6.73 29.62 -11.45
CA TRP A 472 -7.10 28.78 -12.59
C TRP A 472 -8.13 29.47 -13.49
N GLU A 473 -9.08 30.21 -12.95
CA GLU A 473 -10.03 31.02 -13.72
C GLU A 473 -9.35 32.20 -14.41
N GLN A 474 -8.39 32.87 -13.76
CA GLN A 474 -7.56 33.90 -14.39
C GLN A 474 -6.71 33.33 -15.52
N VAL A 475 -6.08 32.18 -15.31
CA VAL A 475 -5.33 31.45 -16.34
C VAL A 475 -6.28 31.04 -17.47
N ARG A 476 -7.49 30.58 -17.16
CA ARG A 476 -8.51 30.20 -18.16
C ARG A 476 -9.02 31.41 -18.93
N GLN A 477 -9.15 32.58 -18.31
CA GLN A 477 -9.50 33.83 -18.97
C GLN A 477 -8.35 34.35 -19.84
N ARG A 478 -7.10 34.28 -19.37
CA ARG A 478 -5.91 34.57 -20.19
C ARG A 478 -5.82 33.62 -21.37
N LEU A 479 -6.06 32.33 -21.16
CA LEU A 479 -6.09 31.31 -22.22
C LEU A 479 -7.29 31.48 -23.17
N ARG A 480 -8.39 32.11 -22.74
CA ARG A 480 -9.55 32.46 -23.59
C ARG A 480 -9.35 33.76 -24.38
N GLY A 481 -8.58 34.71 -23.83
CA GLY A 481 -8.11 35.90 -24.55
C GLY A 481 -6.94 35.62 -25.50
N PHE A 482 -6.38 34.40 -25.46
CA PHE A 482 -5.40 33.90 -26.42
C PHE A 482 -6.12 33.39 -27.67
N GLU A 483 -6.28 34.24 -28.69
CA GLU A 483 -6.77 33.82 -30.01
C GLU A 483 -5.76 32.89 -30.70
N PRO A 484 -6.14 31.66 -31.11
CA PRO A 484 -5.29 30.74 -31.85
C PRO A 484 -4.74 31.33 -33.17
N ALA A 485 -5.50 32.24 -33.79
CA ALA A 485 -5.14 32.92 -35.03
C ALA A 485 -3.87 33.79 -34.89
N GLN A 486 -3.58 34.32 -33.70
CA GLN A 486 -2.34 35.06 -33.45
C GLN A 486 -1.14 34.15 -33.23
N LEU A 487 -1.36 32.92 -32.76
CA LEU A 487 -0.31 31.90 -32.65
C LEU A 487 0.04 31.35 -34.03
N ASP A 488 -0.94 31.06 -34.89
CA ASP A 488 -0.69 30.61 -36.26
C ASP A 488 0.02 31.71 -37.06
N LYS A 489 -0.32 33.00 -36.88
CA LYS A 489 0.44 34.11 -37.50
C LYS A 489 1.85 34.25 -36.93
N ARG A 490 2.07 34.05 -35.63
CA ARG A 490 3.42 34.13 -35.00
C ARG A 490 4.29 32.92 -35.33
N TRP A 491 3.70 31.72 -35.41
CA TRP A 491 4.37 30.50 -35.83
C TRP A 491 4.63 30.51 -37.34
N ALA A 492 3.68 30.95 -38.16
CA ALA A 492 3.89 31.14 -39.59
C ALA A 492 4.95 32.22 -39.88
N ALA A 493 4.97 33.32 -39.12
CA ALA A 493 6.02 34.34 -39.22
C ALA A 493 7.40 33.85 -38.74
N MET A 494 7.45 32.96 -37.74
CA MET A 494 8.70 32.36 -37.26
C MET A 494 9.22 31.27 -38.22
N ILE A 495 8.32 30.50 -38.83
CA ILE A 495 8.64 29.49 -39.84
C ILE A 495 9.01 30.16 -41.17
N SER A 496 8.38 31.27 -41.55
CA SER A 496 8.77 32.03 -42.74
C SER A 496 10.10 32.75 -42.57
N THR A 497 10.44 33.23 -41.37
CA THR A 497 11.77 33.79 -41.07
C THR A 497 12.88 32.74 -40.93
N LEU A 498 12.52 31.50 -40.59
CA LEU A 498 13.45 30.34 -40.64
C LEU A 498 13.61 29.81 -42.07
N GLY A 499 12.56 29.80 -42.88
CA GLY A 499 12.59 29.40 -44.29
C GLY A 499 13.30 30.41 -45.20
N ALA A 500 13.10 31.72 -44.97
CA ALA A 500 13.74 32.79 -45.75
C ALA A 500 15.25 32.95 -45.46
N ARG A 501 15.79 32.28 -44.43
CA ARG A 501 17.24 32.22 -44.17
C ARG A 501 17.95 31.08 -44.93
N LEU A 502 17.22 30.26 -45.67
CA LEU A 502 17.73 29.10 -46.42
C LEU A 502 17.59 29.23 -47.95
N SER A 503 17.06 30.34 -48.47
CA SER A 503 17.02 30.62 -49.91
C SER A 503 17.86 31.86 -50.23
N TRP A 504 18.97 31.65 -50.93
CA TRP A 504 19.64 32.70 -51.69
C TRP A 504 18.73 33.11 -52.85
N GLY A 505 18.44 34.41 -52.99
CA GLY A 505 17.81 34.95 -54.20
C GLY A 505 16.72 36.00 -53.97
N GLU A 506 17.05 37.23 -54.36
CA GLU A 506 16.18 38.31 -54.82
C GLU A 506 15.32 39.12 -53.82
N ALA A 507 15.45 40.44 -53.99
CA ALA A 507 14.75 41.49 -53.28
C ALA A 507 13.39 41.79 -53.95
N ALA A 508 12.36 42.08 -53.14
CA ALA A 508 11.17 42.82 -53.58
C ALA A 508 10.50 43.56 -52.39
N PRO A 509 9.75 44.65 -52.65
CA PRO A 509 9.72 45.82 -51.78
C PRO A 509 8.58 45.86 -50.75
N ALA A 510 8.74 46.80 -49.82
CA ALA A 510 7.85 47.12 -48.72
C ALA A 510 6.41 47.41 -49.14
N SER A 511 5.45 46.84 -48.41
CA SER A 511 4.11 47.40 -48.29
C SER A 511 3.74 47.54 -46.81
N THR A 512 3.31 48.75 -46.49
CA THR A 512 2.84 49.26 -45.22
C THR A 512 1.47 48.68 -44.88
N GLN A 513 1.35 48.01 -43.74
CA GLN A 513 0.07 47.88 -43.04
C GLN A 513 0.27 48.21 -41.57
N GLU A 514 -0.27 49.39 -41.23
CA GLU A 514 -0.52 49.87 -39.88
C GLU A 514 -1.39 48.86 -39.13
N ALA A 515 -0.91 48.38 -37.98
CA ALA A 515 -1.70 47.63 -37.02
C ALA A 515 -1.75 48.44 -35.73
N THR A 516 -2.96 48.91 -35.43
CA THR A 516 -3.40 49.66 -34.26
C THR A 516 -2.94 49.00 -32.95
N VAL A 517 -2.29 49.80 -32.11
CA VAL A 517 -1.88 49.41 -30.75
C VAL A 517 -3.10 49.49 -29.85
N ALA A 518 -3.69 48.34 -29.51
CA ALA A 518 -4.68 48.26 -28.44
C ALA A 518 -4.02 48.61 -27.09
N ALA A 519 -4.51 49.69 -26.48
CA ALA A 519 -4.08 50.18 -25.19
C ALA A 519 -4.26 49.12 -24.08
N MET A 520 -3.24 48.94 -23.23
CA MET A 520 -3.36 48.22 -21.97
C MET A 520 -4.33 48.97 -21.04
N PRO A 521 -5.31 48.32 -20.40
CA PRO A 521 -6.13 49.00 -19.42
C PRO A 521 -5.28 49.32 -18.18
N ALA A 522 -5.34 50.60 -17.80
CA ALA A 522 -4.73 51.13 -16.61
C ALA A 522 -5.18 50.37 -15.35
N ALA A 523 -4.26 50.24 -14.39
CA ALA A 523 -4.49 49.62 -13.09
C ALA A 523 -5.51 50.43 -12.25
N GLY A 524 -6.80 50.22 -12.53
CA GLY A 524 -7.91 50.74 -11.74
C GLY A 524 -8.32 49.76 -10.63
N GLN A 525 -8.13 50.21 -9.38
CA GLN A 525 -8.89 49.87 -8.17
C GLN A 525 -9.32 48.39 -7.95
N ARG A 526 -8.58 47.69 -7.09
CA ARG A 526 -8.97 46.39 -6.51
C ARG A 526 -10.13 46.58 -5.52
N PRO A 527 -11.29 45.93 -5.69
CA PRO A 527 -12.31 45.90 -4.64
C PRO A 527 -11.80 45.10 -3.43
N GLY A 528 -12.18 45.55 -2.23
CA GLY A 528 -11.64 45.07 -0.94
C GLY A 528 -11.81 43.56 -0.72
N ARG A 529 -10.70 42.88 -0.42
CA ARG A 529 -10.60 41.43 -0.15
C ARG A 529 -11.44 40.94 1.04
N SER A 530 -11.81 41.83 1.96
CA SER A 530 -12.70 41.53 3.11
C SER A 530 -14.15 41.26 2.70
N ALA A 531 -14.64 41.92 1.65
CA ALA A 531 -16.00 41.71 1.14
C ALA A 531 -16.15 40.41 0.32
N ALA A 532 -15.04 39.82 -0.15
CA ALA A 532 -15.03 38.55 -0.87
C ALA A 532 -15.08 37.35 0.09
N ILE A 533 -14.43 37.45 1.25
CA ILE A 533 -14.45 36.41 2.29
C ILE A 533 -15.84 36.32 2.96
N LEU A 534 -16.47 37.47 3.25
CA LEU A 534 -17.86 37.51 3.73
C LEU A 534 -18.88 37.06 2.67
N ARG A 535 -18.62 37.33 1.38
CA ARG A 535 -19.41 36.79 0.26
C ARG A 535 -19.20 35.30 0.01
N TRP A 536 -18.07 34.72 0.45
CA TRP A 536 -17.78 33.28 0.35
C TRP A 536 -18.38 32.50 1.53
N LEU A 537 -18.37 33.05 2.75
CA LEU A 537 -19.15 32.48 3.87
C LEU A 537 -20.66 32.53 3.58
N ALA A 538 -21.12 33.48 2.77
CA ALA A 538 -22.48 33.54 2.23
C ALA A 538 -22.64 32.86 0.85
N GLY A 539 -21.56 32.32 0.28
CA GLY A 539 -21.48 31.83 -1.09
C GLY A 539 -21.68 30.32 -1.13
N VAL A 540 -22.94 29.90 -1.27
CA VAL A 540 -23.34 28.50 -1.49
C VAL A 540 -22.50 27.91 -2.63
N GLN A 541 -21.57 26.99 -2.34
CA GLN A 541 -20.99 26.12 -3.37
C GLN A 541 -22.15 25.48 -4.13
N PRO A 542 -22.08 25.32 -5.48
CA PRO A 542 -23.14 24.63 -6.21
C PRO A 542 -23.38 23.29 -5.51
N LEU A 543 -24.60 23.11 -5.01
CA LEU A 543 -25.00 21.98 -4.16
C LEU A 543 -24.48 20.65 -4.72
N GLU A 544 -24.39 20.53 -6.04
CA GLU A 544 -23.92 19.35 -6.77
C GLU A 544 -22.48 18.94 -6.46
N TRP A 545 -21.57 19.88 -6.26
CA TRP A 545 -20.18 19.57 -5.90
C TRP A 545 -20.05 19.11 -4.45
N THR A 546 -20.83 19.71 -3.56
CA THR A 546 -20.94 19.27 -2.16
C THR A 546 -21.49 17.85 -2.12
N LEU A 547 -22.58 17.57 -2.84
CA LEU A 547 -23.17 16.24 -2.93
C LEU A 547 -22.22 15.22 -3.59
N PHE A 548 -21.41 15.63 -4.58
CA PHE A 548 -20.39 14.74 -5.15
C PHE A 548 -19.27 14.39 -4.16
N ALA A 549 -18.76 15.37 -3.42
CA ALA A 549 -17.74 15.12 -2.40
C ALA A 549 -18.28 14.24 -1.27
N LEU A 550 -19.50 14.52 -0.81
CA LEU A 550 -20.20 13.69 0.18
C LEU A 550 -20.50 12.29 -0.35
N ALA A 551 -20.85 12.13 -1.63
CA ALA A 551 -21.07 10.83 -2.25
C ALA A 551 -19.78 9.99 -2.31
N LEU A 552 -18.64 10.61 -2.67
CA LEU A 552 -17.33 9.94 -2.64
C LEU A 552 -16.90 9.58 -1.21
N LEU A 553 -17.16 10.44 -0.23
CA LEU A 553 -16.91 10.15 1.17
C LEU A 553 -17.76 8.97 1.66
N ALA A 554 -19.07 9.00 1.37
CA ALA A 554 -19.98 7.92 1.71
C ALA A 554 -19.57 6.60 1.05
N TYR A 555 -19.21 6.63 -0.23
CA TYR A 555 -18.65 5.48 -0.94
C TYR A 555 -17.39 4.96 -0.24
N ALA A 556 -16.42 5.82 0.09
CA ALA A 556 -15.21 5.41 0.78
C ALA A 556 -15.51 4.76 2.15
N VAL A 557 -16.39 5.36 2.95
CA VAL A 557 -16.80 4.82 4.25
C VAL A 557 -17.45 3.44 4.09
N VAL A 558 -18.38 3.30 3.15
CA VAL A 558 -19.10 2.05 2.91
C VAL A 558 -18.17 0.93 2.45
N HIS A 559 -17.18 1.26 1.62
CA HIS A 559 -16.28 0.28 1.02
C HIS A 559 -15.03 -0.02 1.88
N LEU A 560 -14.61 0.87 2.79
CA LEU A 560 -13.44 0.65 3.67
C LEU A 560 -13.80 0.09 5.05
N ARG A 561 -15.05 0.20 5.49
CA ARG A 561 -15.47 -0.24 6.83
C ARG A 561 -15.44 -1.78 6.92
N ALA A 562 -14.72 -2.32 7.92
CA ALA A 562 -14.76 -3.74 8.30
C ALA A 562 -14.36 -4.72 7.17
N LEU A 563 -13.31 -4.37 6.42
CA LEU A 563 -12.76 -5.20 5.33
C LEU A 563 -12.21 -6.55 5.79
N ASP A 564 -11.83 -6.68 7.06
CA ASP A 564 -11.38 -7.91 7.71
C ASP A 564 -12.56 -8.80 8.21
N ARG A 565 -13.80 -8.29 8.13
CA ARG A 565 -15.01 -9.01 8.57
C ARG A 565 -15.93 -9.38 7.42
N PHE A 566 -16.03 -8.54 6.40
CA PHE A 566 -16.81 -8.84 5.20
C PHE A 566 -16.08 -8.40 3.93
N PRO A 567 -15.91 -9.29 2.92
CA PRO A 567 -16.40 -10.67 2.88
C PRO A 567 -15.79 -11.59 3.94
N ILE A 568 -16.54 -12.61 4.38
CA ILE A 568 -16.15 -13.46 5.53
C ILE A 568 -14.95 -14.38 5.24
N TYR A 569 -14.70 -14.65 3.95
CA TYR A 569 -13.56 -15.42 3.47
C TYR A 569 -12.36 -14.50 3.20
N PHE A 570 -11.18 -15.06 2.98
CA PHE A 570 -10.04 -14.34 2.39
C PHE A 570 -9.33 -15.28 1.42
N PHE A 571 -9.32 -14.95 0.13
CA PHE A 571 -8.84 -15.88 -0.90
C PHE A 571 -7.33 -15.85 -1.09
N THR A 572 -6.81 -16.96 -1.60
CA THR A 572 -5.42 -17.05 -2.07
C THR A 572 -5.18 -16.20 -3.30
N ASP A 573 -6.20 -16.00 -4.15
CA ASP A 573 -6.19 -15.02 -5.24
C ASP A 573 -6.12 -13.56 -4.73
N GLU A 574 -6.54 -13.27 -3.49
CA GLU A 574 -6.31 -11.97 -2.85
C GLU A 574 -4.89 -11.90 -2.25
N ALA A 575 -4.46 -12.96 -1.57
CA ALA A 575 -3.14 -13.06 -0.96
C ALA A 575 -2.01 -12.97 -2.00
N ILE A 576 -2.16 -13.60 -3.16
CA ILE A 576 -1.12 -13.70 -4.19
C ILE A 576 -0.72 -12.34 -4.74
N GLN A 577 -1.66 -11.40 -4.88
CA GLN A 577 -1.36 -10.03 -5.31
C GLN A 577 -0.36 -9.34 -4.37
N THR A 578 -0.53 -9.58 -3.07
CA THR A 578 0.29 -9.00 -2.01
C THR A 578 1.63 -9.73 -1.89
N LEU A 579 1.63 -11.06 -2.03
CA LEU A 579 2.86 -11.87 -2.03
C LEU A 579 3.75 -11.58 -3.23
N LEU A 580 3.17 -11.44 -4.42
CA LEU A 580 3.90 -11.01 -5.62
C LEU A 580 4.47 -9.61 -5.45
N ALA A 581 3.74 -8.72 -4.78
CA ALA A 581 4.21 -7.36 -4.49
C ALA A 581 5.39 -7.37 -3.50
N GLU A 582 5.31 -8.15 -2.43
CA GLU A 582 6.42 -8.35 -1.47
C GLU A 582 7.67 -8.91 -2.17
N ASN A 583 7.49 -9.96 -2.99
CA ASN A 583 8.58 -10.53 -3.78
C ASN A 583 9.19 -9.53 -4.78
N LEU A 584 8.36 -8.70 -5.41
CA LEU A 584 8.82 -7.69 -6.35
C LEU A 584 9.69 -6.63 -5.65
N ILE A 585 9.30 -6.21 -4.44
CA ILE A 585 10.11 -5.29 -3.61
C ILE A 585 11.42 -5.95 -3.20
N ALA A 586 11.37 -7.19 -2.70
CA ALA A 586 12.55 -7.95 -2.27
C ALA A 586 13.56 -8.18 -3.41
N ARG A 587 13.08 -8.24 -4.66
CA ARG A 587 13.91 -8.42 -5.87
C ARG A 587 14.22 -7.12 -6.60
N HIS A 588 14.12 -5.97 -5.93
CA HIS A 588 14.42 -4.66 -6.51
C HIS A 588 13.67 -4.38 -7.84
N PHE A 589 12.40 -4.77 -7.92
CA PHE A 589 11.52 -4.64 -9.09
C PHE A 589 11.88 -5.53 -10.29
N HIS A 590 12.67 -6.60 -10.09
CA HIS A 590 12.89 -7.65 -11.08
C HIS A 590 11.91 -8.84 -10.90
N GLY A 591 11.40 -9.33 -12.02
CA GLY A 591 10.60 -10.55 -12.09
C GLY A 591 11.40 -11.83 -11.85
N THR A 592 10.70 -12.97 -11.78
CA THR A 592 11.33 -14.31 -11.66
C THR A 592 12.24 -14.66 -12.83
N ASP A 593 11.98 -14.10 -14.00
CA ASP A 593 12.73 -14.26 -15.24
C ASP A 593 13.77 -13.14 -15.47
N GLY A 594 14.04 -12.32 -14.44
CA GLY A 594 14.97 -11.19 -14.48
C GLY A 594 14.45 -9.93 -15.17
N THR A 595 13.21 -9.91 -15.68
CA THR A 595 12.61 -8.72 -16.34
C THR A 595 12.45 -7.57 -15.35
N LEU A 596 12.95 -6.38 -15.70
CA LEU A 596 12.73 -5.15 -14.91
C LEU A 596 11.32 -4.62 -15.14
N PHE A 597 10.59 -4.32 -14.07
CA PHE A 597 9.18 -3.89 -14.08
C PHE A 597 8.25 -4.85 -14.88
N PRO A 598 8.16 -6.14 -14.49
CA PRO A 598 7.30 -7.10 -15.17
C PRO A 598 5.81 -6.70 -15.03
N LEU A 599 5.04 -6.79 -16.11
CA LEU A 599 3.58 -6.66 -16.08
C LEU A 599 2.85 -8.00 -16.09
N TYR A 600 3.57 -9.09 -16.38
CA TYR A 600 3.06 -10.46 -16.35
C TYR A 600 3.74 -11.24 -15.24
N PHE A 601 2.94 -11.97 -14.47
CA PHE A 601 3.40 -12.78 -13.35
C PHE A 601 2.83 -14.19 -13.48
N GLU A 602 3.61 -15.19 -13.09
CA GLU A 602 3.15 -16.56 -12.98
C GLU A 602 2.38 -16.73 -11.65
N ALA A 603 1.04 -16.69 -11.72
CA ALA A 603 0.19 -16.70 -10.54
C ALA A 603 0.02 -18.12 -9.95
N ALA A 604 -0.05 -19.13 -10.81
CA ALA A 604 -0.15 -20.56 -10.45
C ALA A 604 0.40 -21.41 -11.61
N GLY A 605 1.25 -22.41 -11.34
CA GLY A 605 2.05 -23.18 -12.31
C GLY A 605 1.61 -23.12 -13.79
N LEU A 606 2.43 -22.51 -14.64
CA LEU A 606 2.22 -22.23 -16.08
C LEU A 606 1.14 -21.17 -16.41
N ARG A 607 0.38 -20.67 -15.43
CA ARG A 607 -0.63 -19.61 -15.61
C ARG A 607 -0.03 -18.21 -15.45
N TRP A 608 0.53 -17.70 -16.54
CA TRP A 608 0.94 -16.31 -16.66
C TRP A 608 -0.28 -15.38 -16.78
N THR A 609 -0.29 -14.31 -15.97
CA THR A 609 -1.41 -13.37 -15.89
C THR A 609 -0.90 -11.92 -15.85
N PRO A 610 -1.52 -10.97 -16.59
CA PRO A 610 -1.18 -9.56 -16.47
C PRO A 610 -1.73 -9.00 -15.14
N LEU A 611 -0.85 -8.54 -14.25
CA LEU A 611 -1.21 -8.12 -12.90
C LEU A 611 -0.61 -6.74 -12.53
N LEU A 612 -1.04 -5.69 -13.23
CA LEU A 612 -0.69 -4.30 -12.88
C LEU A 612 -1.07 -3.94 -11.42
N SER A 613 -2.08 -4.62 -10.86
CA SER A 613 -2.49 -4.54 -9.45
C SER A 613 -1.33 -4.72 -8.47
N VAL A 614 -0.35 -5.57 -8.79
CA VAL A 614 0.82 -5.86 -7.95
C VAL A 614 1.59 -4.58 -7.60
N TYR A 615 1.66 -3.59 -8.49
CA TYR A 615 2.34 -2.32 -8.22
C TYR A 615 1.61 -1.44 -7.21
N PHE A 616 0.28 -1.45 -7.24
CA PHE A 616 -0.52 -0.75 -6.24
C PHE A 616 -0.39 -1.42 -4.87
N HIS A 617 -0.38 -2.75 -4.86
CA HIS A 617 -0.12 -3.51 -3.63
C HIS A 617 1.31 -3.29 -3.13
N ALA A 618 2.32 -3.22 -3.99
CA ALA A 618 3.71 -2.97 -3.61
C ALA A 618 3.87 -1.64 -2.87
N LEU A 619 3.23 -0.58 -3.36
CA LEU A 619 3.21 0.70 -2.66
C LEU A 619 2.60 0.57 -1.25
N THR A 620 1.45 -0.09 -1.13
CA THR A 620 0.76 -0.21 0.16
C THR A 620 1.43 -1.18 1.14
N VAL A 621 2.04 -2.26 0.64
CA VAL A 621 2.82 -3.21 1.46
C VAL A 621 4.09 -2.53 1.97
N TRP A 622 4.76 -1.74 1.13
CA TRP A 622 5.93 -0.97 1.54
C TRP A 622 5.59 0.05 2.64
N LEU A 623 4.42 0.69 2.57
CA LEU A 623 3.99 1.69 3.55
C LEU A 623 3.43 1.10 4.85
N PHE A 624 2.68 0.00 4.79
CA PHE A 624 1.83 -0.48 5.89
C PHE A 624 2.03 -1.95 6.25
N GLY A 625 2.89 -2.68 5.54
CA GLY A 625 3.02 -4.13 5.66
C GLY A 625 1.86 -4.90 5.04
N LYS A 626 1.93 -6.24 5.08
CA LYS A 626 0.86 -7.13 4.59
C LYS A 626 -0.14 -7.46 5.69
N SER A 627 -1.43 -7.35 5.36
CA SER A 627 -2.56 -7.79 6.19
C SER A 627 -3.82 -7.87 5.33
N ILE A 628 -4.85 -8.60 5.77
CA ILE A 628 -6.14 -8.67 5.06
C ILE A 628 -6.70 -7.26 4.80
N PHE A 629 -6.64 -6.38 5.82
CA PHE A 629 -7.13 -5.02 5.72
C PHE A 629 -6.38 -4.21 4.65
N VAL A 630 -5.04 -4.20 4.68
CA VAL A 630 -4.24 -3.43 3.72
C VAL A 630 -4.49 -3.93 2.30
N THR A 631 -4.46 -5.26 2.09
CA THR A 631 -4.73 -5.88 0.80
C THR A 631 -6.08 -5.46 0.24
N ARG A 632 -7.16 -5.52 1.01
CA ARG A 632 -8.50 -5.12 0.54
C ARG A 632 -8.66 -3.60 0.41
N ALA A 633 -8.06 -2.83 1.30
CA ALA A 633 -8.15 -1.37 1.28
C ALA A 633 -7.52 -0.80 0.01
N THR A 634 -6.43 -1.38 -0.48
CA THR A 634 -5.81 -1.00 -1.76
C THR A 634 -6.80 -1.10 -2.92
N SER A 635 -7.51 -2.22 -3.05
CA SER A 635 -8.54 -2.42 -4.07
C SER A 635 -9.72 -1.44 -3.91
N ALA A 636 -10.23 -1.29 -2.68
CA ALA A 636 -11.32 -0.38 -2.37
C ALA A 636 -10.98 1.09 -2.72
N LEU A 637 -9.76 1.54 -2.45
CA LEU A 637 -9.30 2.89 -2.80
C LEU A 637 -9.17 3.09 -4.31
N VAL A 638 -8.63 2.11 -5.04
CA VAL A 638 -8.56 2.18 -6.51
C VAL A 638 -9.97 2.20 -7.12
N SER A 639 -10.93 1.49 -6.52
CA SER A 639 -12.33 1.47 -6.97
C SER A 639 -13.01 2.85 -6.96
N MET A 640 -12.53 3.78 -6.12
CA MET A 640 -13.02 5.16 -6.09
C MET A 640 -12.78 5.88 -7.42
N LEU A 641 -11.73 5.52 -8.17
CA LEU A 641 -11.50 6.04 -9.52
C LEU A 641 -12.66 5.67 -10.46
N GLY A 642 -13.15 4.43 -10.36
CA GLY A 642 -14.31 3.97 -11.13
C GLY A 642 -15.59 4.75 -10.79
N ALA A 643 -15.88 4.91 -9.50
CA ALA A 643 -17.05 5.67 -9.04
C ALA A 643 -16.98 7.15 -9.44
N ALA A 644 -15.82 7.78 -9.28
CA ALA A 644 -15.59 9.15 -9.73
C ALA A 644 -15.73 9.28 -11.25
N ALA A 645 -15.22 8.32 -12.03
CA ALA A 645 -15.32 8.34 -13.47
C ALA A 645 -16.78 8.30 -13.96
N VAL A 646 -17.63 7.46 -13.37
CA VAL A 646 -19.07 7.41 -13.68
C VAL A 646 -19.74 8.77 -13.44
N GLY A 647 -19.54 9.37 -12.27
CA GLY A 647 -20.10 10.69 -11.96
C GLY A 647 -19.57 11.79 -12.90
N LEU A 648 -18.27 11.78 -13.20
CA LEU A 648 -17.65 12.75 -14.10
C LEU A 648 -18.07 12.59 -15.56
N ILE A 649 -18.42 11.38 -16.01
CA ILE A 649 -19.03 11.14 -17.33
C ILE A 649 -20.40 11.83 -17.38
N LEU A 650 -21.27 11.56 -16.41
CA LEU A 650 -22.60 12.18 -16.33
C LEU A 650 -22.51 13.71 -16.33
N LYS A 651 -21.56 14.27 -15.59
CA LYS A 651 -21.32 15.72 -15.50
C LYS A 651 -20.74 16.32 -16.77
N SER A 652 -19.60 15.79 -17.21
CA SER A 652 -18.73 16.47 -18.17
C SER A 652 -19.12 16.18 -19.61
N VAL A 653 -19.73 15.02 -19.85
CA VAL A 653 -20.16 14.54 -21.17
C VAL A 653 -21.66 14.79 -21.34
N PHE A 654 -22.49 14.23 -20.45
CA PHE A 654 -23.94 14.27 -20.59
C PHE A 654 -24.61 15.51 -19.98
N LYS A 655 -23.88 16.30 -19.18
CA LYS A 655 -24.39 17.53 -18.54
C LYS A 655 -25.59 17.29 -17.61
N ALA A 656 -25.66 16.10 -17.01
CA ALA A 656 -26.71 15.75 -16.06
C ALA A 656 -26.63 16.66 -14.81
N ARG A 657 -27.79 17.09 -14.29
CA ARG A 657 -27.89 17.88 -13.05
C ARG A 657 -27.56 17.01 -11.84
N PHE A 658 -28.09 15.78 -11.80
CA PHE A 658 -27.89 14.81 -10.72
C PHE A 658 -26.62 13.96 -10.91
N TRP A 659 -25.58 14.49 -11.58
CA TRP A 659 -24.38 13.74 -11.96
C TRP A 659 -23.63 13.11 -10.77
N TRP A 660 -23.72 13.71 -9.58
CA TRP A 660 -23.12 13.20 -8.35
C TRP A 660 -23.73 11.86 -7.92
N ALA A 661 -24.98 11.57 -8.31
CA ALA A 661 -25.66 10.32 -8.00
C ALA A 661 -24.98 9.11 -8.65
N GLY A 662 -24.24 9.29 -9.75
CA GLY A 662 -23.50 8.22 -10.43
C GLY A 662 -22.51 7.48 -9.52
N VAL A 663 -21.93 8.17 -8.54
CA VAL A 663 -21.02 7.58 -7.54
C VAL A 663 -21.76 6.57 -6.67
N LEU A 664 -22.91 6.98 -6.12
CA LEU A 664 -23.70 6.14 -5.23
C LEU A 664 -24.45 5.05 -6.00
N LEU A 665 -24.89 5.33 -7.24
CA LEU A 665 -25.51 4.33 -8.12
C LEU A 665 -24.57 3.13 -8.36
N LEU A 666 -23.28 3.39 -8.63
CA LEU A 666 -22.28 2.31 -8.71
C LEU A 666 -22.06 1.65 -7.35
N GLY A 667 -21.98 2.45 -6.27
CA GLY A 667 -21.78 1.93 -4.90
C GLY A 667 -22.90 1.04 -4.38
N ILE A 668 -24.14 1.17 -4.88
CA ILE A 668 -25.27 0.29 -4.52
C ILE A 668 -25.42 -0.93 -5.43
N VAL A 669 -24.54 -1.14 -6.41
CA VAL A 669 -24.52 -2.36 -7.24
C VAL A 669 -23.95 -3.52 -6.39
N PRO A 670 -24.71 -4.58 -6.08
CA PRO A 670 -24.28 -5.64 -5.15
C PRO A 670 -22.97 -6.32 -5.56
N ALA A 671 -22.81 -6.65 -6.86
CA ALA A 671 -21.57 -7.23 -7.36
C ALA A 671 -20.36 -6.28 -7.19
N TRP A 672 -20.55 -4.99 -7.42
CA TRP A 672 -19.50 -3.99 -7.24
C TRP A 672 -19.17 -3.80 -5.76
N PHE A 673 -20.19 -3.70 -4.89
CA PHE A 673 -20.01 -3.62 -3.45
C PHE A 673 -19.23 -4.80 -2.89
N LEU A 674 -19.60 -6.03 -3.27
CA LEU A 674 -18.92 -7.24 -2.83
C LEU A 674 -17.46 -7.25 -3.30
N HIS A 675 -17.23 -7.10 -4.61
CA HIS A 675 -15.90 -7.29 -5.18
C HIS A 675 -14.94 -6.14 -4.90
N SER A 676 -15.41 -4.89 -4.85
CA SER A 676 -14.52 -3.76 -4.46
C SER A 676 -14.00 -3.85 -3.02
N ARG A 677 -14.60 -4.73 -2.20
CA ARG A 677 -14.14 -5.08 -0.86
C ARG A 677 -13.24 -6.33 -0.83
N THR A 678 -12.98 -6.95 -1.98
CA THR A 678 -11.95 -7.97 -2.17
C THR A 678 -10.74 -7.37 -2.89
N ALA A 679 -9.60 -8.04 -2.81
CA ALA A 679 -8.39 -7.66 -3.53
C ALA A 679 -8.22 -8.35 -4.89
N PHE A 680 -9.33 -8.66 -5.58
CA PHE A 680 -9.26 -9.19 -6.93
C PHE A 680 -8.88 -8.10 -7.94
N GLU A 681 -8.01 -8.45 -8.89
CA GLU A 681 -7.52 -7.57 -9.95
C GLU A 681 -8.65 -7.05 -10.86
N THR A 682 -9.79 -7.74 -10.89
CA THR A 682 -10.96 -7.44 -11.71
C THR A 682 -11.62 -6.10 -11.39
N VAL A 683 -11.56 -5.66 -10.13
CA VAL A 683 -12.08 -4.34 -9.70
C VAL A 683 -11.18 -3.23 -10.20
N MET A 684 -9.86 -3.40 -10.08
CA MET A 684 -8.90 -2.42 -10.60
C MET A 684 -9.03 -2.32 -12.12
N MET A 685 -9.11 -3.46 -12.82
CA MET A 685 -9.38 -3.51 -14.26
C MET A 685 -10.65 -2.73 -14.62
N SER A 686 -11.76 -2.99 -13.92
CA SER A 686 -13.05 -2.33 -14.18
C SER A 686 -13.02 -0.82 -13.87
N SER A 687 -12.24 -0.41 -12.87
CA SER A 687 -12.04 1.00 -12.52
C SER A 687 -11.23 1.73 -13.59
N PHE A 688 -10.17 1.10 -14.10
CA PHE A 688 -9.43 1.64 -15.25
C PHE A 688 -10.26 1.65 -16.52
N TYR A 689 -11.16 0.68 -16.72
CA TYR A 689 -12.10 0.68 -17.84
C TYR A 689 -13.07 1.87 -17.77
N ALA A 690 -13.54 2.26 -16.58
CA ALA A 690 -14.32 3.48 -16.39
C ALA A 690 -13.53 4.75 -16.71
N CYS A 691 -12.27 4.82 -16.28
CA CYS A 691 -11.37 5.93 -16.61
C CYS A 691 -11.03 5.99 -18.11
N PHE A 692 -10.89 4.84 -18.77
CA PHE A 692 -10.75 4.71 -20.21
C PHE A 692 -11.96 5.29 -20.92
N LEU A 693 -13.17 4.88 -20.52
CA LEU A 693 -14.41 5.35 -21.11
C LEU A 693 -14.60 6.87 -20.90
N LEU A 694 -14.33 7.38 -19.69
CA LEU A 694 -14.34 8.82 -19.42
C LEU A 694 -13.38 9.57 -20.34
N SER A 695 -12.14 9.11 -20.44
CA SER A 695 -11.10 9.75 -21.25
C SER A 695 -11.46 9.71 -22.74
N TYR A 696 -12.00 8.59 -23.23
CA TYR A 696 -12.47 8.47 -24.60
C TYR A 696 -13.64 9.44 -24.88
N LEU A 697 -14.62 9.53 -23.99
CA LEU A 697 -15.75 10.45 -24.15
C LEU A 697 -15.31 11.92 -24.10
N LEU A 698 -14.32 12.26 -23.25
CA LEU A 698 -13.71 13.59 -23.22
C LEU A 698 -12.88 13.87 -24.48
N TYR A 699 -12.24 12.86 -25.06
CA TYR A 699 -11.60 12.95 -26.38
C TYR A 699 -12.61 13.37 -27.44
N ARG A 700 -13.81 12.77 -27.43
CA ARG A 700 -14.87 13.08 -28.40
C ARG A 700 -15.53 14.44 -28.17
N CYS A 701 -15.73 14.84 -26.92
CA CYS A 701 -16.60 15.98 -26.59
C CYS A 701 -15.87 17.25 -26.14
N ARG A 702 -14.58 17.16 -25.77
CA ARG A 702 -13.86 18.27 -25.12
C ARG A 702 -12.56 18.61 -25.80
N SER A 703 -11.62 17.67 -25.90
CA SER A 703 -10.30 17.94 -26.47
C SER A 703 -9.66 16.69 -27.03
N PRO A 704 -9.05 16.75 -28.23
CA PRO A 704 -8.40 15.58 -28.83
C PRO A 704 -7.21 15.05 -28.01
N ARG A 705 -6.68 15.83 -27.05
CA ARG A 705 -5.58 15.42 -26.15
C ARG A 705 -5.97 14.32 -25.17
N TYR A 706 -7.25 14.17 -24.84
CA TYR A 706 -7.70 13.10 -23.96
C TYR A 706 -7.54 11.70 -24.57
N LEU A 707 -7.22 11.60 -25.87
CA LEU A 707 -6.88 10.32 -26.50
C LEU A 707 -5.66 9.67 -25.84
N PHE A 708 -4.68 10.45 -25.38
CA PHE A 708 -3.50 9.92 -24.67
C PHE A 708 -3.89 9.28 -23.34
N ALA A 709 -4.76 9.94 -22.57
CA ALA A 709 -5.30 9.37 -21.33
C ALA A 709 -6.15 8.12 -21.61
N ALA A 710 -6.92 8.11 -22.70
CA ALA A 710 -7.65 6.92 -23.12
C ALA A 710 -6.69 5.77 -23.45
N VAL A 711 -5.59 5.99 -24.18
CA VAL A 711 -4.59 4.94 -24.43
C VAL A 711 -3.96 4.43 -23.13
N LEU A 712 -3.60 5.32 -22.20
CA LEU A 712 -2.99 4.92 -20.92
C LEU A 712 -3.95 4.12 -20.01
N PHE A 713 -5.20 4.58 -19.85
CA PHE A 713 -6.19 3.82 -19.07
C PHE A 713 -6.67 2.56 -19.79
N GLY A 714 -6.65 2.56 -21.13
CA GLY A 714 -6.86 1.36 -21.92
C GLY A 714 -5.77 0.33 -21.68
N ALA A 715 -4.50 0.76 -21.67
CA ALA A 715 -3.37 -0.09 -21.30
C ALA A 715 -3.44 -0.55 -19.84
N ALA A 716 -3.85 0.31 -18.90
CA ALA A 716 -4.06 -0.08 -17.51
C ALA A 716 -5.15 -1.16 -17.38
N THR A 717 -6.24 -1.05 -18.15
CA THR A 717 -7.28 -2.09 -18.23
C THR A 717 -6.71 -3.39 -18.82
N PHE A 718 -5.94 -3.29 -19.91
CA PHE A 718 -5.29 -4.41 -20.59
C PHE A 718 -4.34 -5.20 -19.68
N TYR A 719 -3.53 -4.50 -18.89
CA TYR A 719 -2.51 -5.13 -18.04
C TYR A 719 -2.96 -5.44 -16.62
N SER A 720 -4.23 -5.21 -16.28
CA SER A 720 -4.74 -5.54 -14.93
C SER A 720 -5.35 -6.94 -14.84
N TYR A 721 -5.84 -7.51 -15.93
CA TYR A 721 -6.50 -8.82 -15.92
C TYR A 721 -6.61 -9.42 -17.32
N SER A 722 -6.47 -10.75 -17.47
CA SER A 722 -6.51 -11.42 -18.77
C SER A 722 -7.78 -11.12 -19.58
N ASN A 723 -8.97 -11.16 -18.97
CA ASN A 723 -10.20 -10.82 -19.70
C ASN A 723 -10.28 -9.33 -20.05
N GLY A 724 -9.63 -8.46 -19.26
CA GLY A 724 -9.55 -7.02 -19.53
C GLY A 724 -8.91 -6.71 -20.89
N GLN A 725 -8.01 -7.57 -21.36
CA GLN A 725 -7.39 -7.45 -22.68
C GLN A 725 -8.43 -7.50 -23.80
N LEU A 726 -9.30 -8.50 -23.79
CA LEU A 726 -10.33 -8.66 -24.82
C LEU A 726 -11.43 -7.60 -24.71
N VAL A 727 -11.80 -7.21 -23.49
CA VAL A 727 -12.77 -6.13 -23.24
C VAL A 727 -12.28 -4.82 -23.85
N VAL A 728 -11.03 -4.43 -23.57
CA VAL A 728 -10.51 -3.14 -24.07
C VAL A 728 -10.20 -3.18 -25.56
N ILE A 729 -9.76 -4.30 -26.12
CA ILE A 729 -9.60 -4.48 -27.57
C ILE A 729 -10.94 -4.31 -28.27
N ALA A 730 -11.97 -5.06 -27.84
CA ALA A 730 -13.30 -4.98 -28.42
C ALA A 730 -13.89 -3.58 -28.31
N ALA A 731 -13.80 -2.95 -27.13
CA ALA A 731 -14.25 -1.57 -26.93
C ALA A 731 -13.51 -0.60 -27.85
N SER A 732 -12.18 -0.72 -27.96
CA SER A 732 -11.38 0.17 -28.81
C SER A 732 -11.72 0.00 -30.30
N ILE A 733 -11.93 -1.22 -30.79
CA ILE A 733 -12.35 -1.48 -32.18
C ILE A 733 -13.73 -0.88 -32.44
N LEU A 734 -14.72 -1.19 -31.59
CA LEU A 734 -16.08 -0.68 -31.74
C LEU A 734 -16.12 0.85 -31.72
N LEU A 735 -15.39 1.48 -30.80
CA LEU A 735 -15.29 2.92 -30.68
C LEU A 735 -14.53 3.56 -31.86
N PHE A 736 -13.45 2.93 -32.32
CA PHE A 736 -12.69 3.38 -33.49
C PHE A 736 -13.55 3.38 -34.76
N LEU A 737 -14.26 2.28 -35.02
CA LEU A 737 -15.15 2.16 -36.18
C LEU A 737 -16.33 3.14 -36.09
N SER A 738 -16.95 3.24 -34.90
CA SER A 738 -18.06 4.16 -34.61
C SER A 738 -17.73 5.63 -34.88
N ASP A 739 -16.48 6.04 -34.65
CA ASP A 739 -16.05 7.44 -34.75
C ASP A 739 -14.93 7.68 -35.76
N ILE A 740 -14.80 6.79 -36.76
CA ILE A 740 -13.72 6.81 -37.77
C ILE A 740 -13.53 8.16 -38.44
N ARG A 741 -14.64 8.83 -38.79
CA ARG A 741 -14.62 10.17 -39.42
C ARG A 741 -13.98 11.22 -38.52
N TYR A 742 -14.16 11.12 -37.20
CA TYR A 742 -13.53 12.03 -36.25
C TYR A 742 -12.05 11.72 -36.05
N HIS A 743 -11.68 10.44 -35.99
CA HIS A 743 -10.28 10.01 -35.89
C HIS A 743 -9.45 10.53 -37.07
N VAL A 744 -9.98 10.40 -38.30
CA VAL A 744 -9.33 10.91 -39.52
C VAL A 744 -9.13 12.43 -39.46
N ARG A 745 -10.13 13.19 -38.98
CA ARG A 745 -10.01 14.64 -38.78
C ARG A 745 -8.93 15.01 -37.75
N GLN A 746 -8.69 14.15 -36.77
CA GLN A 746 -7.69 14.33 -35.70
C GLN A 746 -6.39 13.54 -35.95
N ARG A 747 -6.02 13.31 -37.21
CA ARG A 747 -4.88 12.46 -37.63
C ARG A 747 -3.59 12.67 -36.84
N ARG A 748 -3.24 13.93 -36.52
CA ARG A 748 -2.03 14.25 -35.74
C ARG A 748 -2.06 13.61 -34.34
N TYR A 749 -3.17 13.75 -33.64
CA TYR A 749 -3.33 13.18 -32.29
C TYR A 749 -3.45 11.66 -32.35
N VAL A 750 -4.10 11.12 -33.38
CA VAL A 750 -4.18 9.67 -33.60
C VAL A 750 -2.79 9.08 -33.86
N LEU A 751 -1.97 9.69 -34.72
CA LEU A 751 -0.60 9.24 -34.98
C LEU A 751 0.24 9.26 -33.70
N LEU A 752 0.18 10.34 -32.91
CA LEU A 752 0.89 10.41 -31.62
C LEU A 752 0.36 9.37 -30.61
N ALA A 753 -0.94 9.10 -30.61
CA ALA A 753 -1.54 8.09 -29.76
C ALA A 753 -1.14 6.67 -30.18
N LEU A 754 -0.94 6.41 -31.48
CA LEU A 754 -0.41 5.15 -31.99
C LEU A 754 1.06 4.95 -31.59
N VAL A 755 1.87 6.02 -31.59
CA VAL A 755 3.24 5.97 -31.04
C VAL A 755 3.21 5.62 -29.56
N LEU A 756 2.35 6.29 -28.77
CA LEU A 756 2.16 5.95 -27.37
C LEU A 756 1.68 4.51 -27.17
N LEU A 757 0.74 4.04 -28.01
CA LEU A 757 0.25 2.67 -27.99
C LEU A 757 1.37 1.66 -28.23
N ALA A 758 2.26 1.93 -29.19
CA ALA A 758 3.43 1.08 -29.45
C ALA A 758 4.38 1.03 -28.23
N VAL A 759 4.59 2.15 -27.55
CA VAL A 759 5.41 2.20 -26.32
C VAL A 759 4.77 1.37 -25.21
N VAL A 760 3.47 1.54 -24.93
CA VAL A 760 2.80 0.79 -23.86
C VAL A 760 2.53 -0.68 -24.21
N ALA A 761 2.60 -1.06 -25.49
CA ALA A 761 2.52 -2.45 -25.94
C ALA A 761 3.86 -3.21 -25.78
N MET A 762 4.96 -2.51 -25.54
CA MET A 762 6.30 -3.11 -25.45
C MET A 762 6.40 -4.23 -24.38
N PRO A 763 5.84 -4.10 -23.16
CA PRO A 763 5.85 -5.19 -22.18
C PRO A 763 5.18 -6.48 -22.67
N LEU A 764 4.08 -6.36 -23.43
CA LEU A 764 3.44 -7.51 -24.08
C LEU A 764 4.38 -8.14 -25.12
N VAL A 765 5.06 -7.34 -25.94
CA VAL A 765 6.00 -7.86 -26.96
C VAL A 765 7.13 -8.64 -26.30
N ILE A 766 7.77 -8.07 -25.27
CA ILE A 766 8.81 -8.77 -24.51
C ILE A 766 8.28 -10.07 -23.92
N PHE A 767 7.10 -10.02 -23.28
CA PHE A 767 6.49 -11.20 -22.69
C PHE A 767 6.22 -12.31 -23.73
N ARG A 768 5.70 -11.95 -24.92
CA ARG A 768 5.41 -12.91 -26.00
C ARG A 768 6.68 -13.53 -26.61
N ILE A 769 7.80 -12.80 -26.63
CA ILE A 769 9.10 -13.33 -27.06
C ILE A 769 9.63 -14.35 -26.03
N LYS A 770 9.54 -14.03 -24.74
CA LYS A 770 10.02 -14.91 -23.66
C LYS A 770 9.14 -16.14 -23.42
N HIS A 771 7.82 -15.99 -23.60
CA HIS A 771 6.83 -17.04 -23.29
C HIS A 771 5.86 -17.26 -24.47
N PRO A 772 6.32 -17.83 -25.60
CA PRO A 772 5.52 -17.93 -26.83
C PRO A 772 4.25 -18.81 -26.68
N THR A 773 4.33 -19.87 -25.89
CA THR A 773 3.25 -20.85 -25.68
C THR A 773 2.24 -20.46 -24.60
N SER A 774 2.58 -19.49 -23.73
CA SER A 774 1.81 -19.10 -22.54
C SER A 774 0.32 -18.88 -22.76
N MET A 775 -0.08 -18.23 -23.87
CA MET A 775 -1.50 -17.96 -24.15
C MET A 775 -2.28 -19.23 -24.51
N ARG A 776 -1.64 -20.17 -25.22
CA ARG A 776 -2.23 -21.47 -25.55
C ARG A 776 -2.38 -22.30 -24.28
N GLU A 777 -1.32 -22.39 -23.50
CA GLU A 777 -1.31 -23.07 -22.20
C GLU A 777 -2.36 -22.49 -21.26
N HIS A 778 -2.46 -21.16 -21.15
CA HIS A 778 -3.46 -20.50 -20.32
C HIS A 778 -4.89 -20.92 -20.69
N LEU A 779 -5.23 -20.94 -21.99
CA LEU A 779 -6.58 -21.31 -22.45
C LEU A 779 -6.88 -22.80 -22.23
N ARG A 780 -5.86 -23.67 -22.30
CA ARG A 780 -5.99 -25.09 -21.97
C ARG A 780 -6.17 -25.31 -20.46
N VAL A 781 -5.42 -24.59 -19.63
CA VAL A 781 -5.51 -24.65 -18.16
C VAL A 781 -6.88 -24.19 -17.65
N VAL A 782 -7.53 -23.24 -18.32
CA VAL A 782 -8.89 -22.79 -17.96
C VAL A 782 -10.01 -23.59 -18.65
N ASP A 783 -9.67 -24.72 -19.28
CA ASP A 783 -10.59 -25.61 -20.00
C ASP A 783 -11.51 -24.88 -21.00
N SER A 784 -10.89 -24.05 -21.86
CA SER A 784 -11.65 -23.35 -22.89
C SER A 784 -12.18 -24.33 -23.93
N TYR A 785 -13.51 -24.33 -24.14
CA TYR A 785 -14.21 -25.15 -25.14
C TYR A 785 -13.69 -24.96 -26.58
N TRP A 786 -12.89 -23.92 -26.84
CA TRP A 786 -12.20 -23.72 -28.11
C TRP A 786 -11.16 -24.82 -28.43
N PHE A 787 -10.66 -25.51 -27.41
CA PHE A 787 -9.72 -26.63 -27.55
C PHE A 787 -10.44 -27.99 -27.59
N HIS A 788 -11.73 -28.05 -27.30
CA HIS A 788 -12.50 -29.28 -27.42
C HIS A 788 -12.68 -29.67 -28.89
N ALA A 789 -12.74 -30.97 -29.15
CA ALA A 789 -12.96 -31.56 -30.48
C ALA A 789 -14.43 -31.46 -30.95
N ILE A 790 -15.02 -30.26 -30.88
CA ILE A 790 -16.40 -29.96 -31.31
C ILE A 790 -16.39 -29.12 -32.61
N PRO A 791 -17.42 -29.23 -33.48
CA PRO A 791 -17.50 -28.48 -34.72
C PRO A 791 -17.44 -26.96 -34.52
N LEU A 792 -16.85 -26.22 -35.47
CA LEU A 792 -16.76 -24.76 -35.41
C LEU A 792 -18.13 -24.09 -35.26
N THR A 793 -19.17 -24.63 -35.89
CA THR A 793 -20.56 -24.17 -35.76
C THR A 793 -21.06 -24.23 -34.32
N GLN A 794 -20.72 -25.30 -33.59
CA GLN A 794 -21.04 -25.46 -32.18
C GLN A 794 -20.24 -24.49 -31.31
N LYS A 795 -18.95 -24.29 -31.58
CA LYS A 795 -18.10 -23.30 -30.89
C LYS A 795 -18.66 -21.89 -31.04
N LEU A 796 -19.08 -21.51 -32.25
CA LEU A 796 -19.70 -20.21 -32.53
C LEU A 796 -21.08 -20.07 -31.88
N LYS A 797 -21.89 -21.13 -31.88
CA LYS A 797 -23.18 -21.14 -31.17
C LYS A 797 -22.99 -20.93 -29.67
N GLN A 798 -22.05 -21.66 -29.05
CA GLN A 798 -21.74 -21.53 -27.63
C GLN A 798 -21.17 -20.15 -27.29
N PHE A 799 -20.30 -19.59 -28.15
CA PHE A 799 -19.82 -18.22 -28.02
C PHE A 799 -20.99 -17.23 -28.00
N GLY A 800 -21.90 -17.32 -28.97
CA GLY A 800 -23.06 -16.43 -29.07
C GLY A 800 -24.00 -16.56 -27.88
N GLN A 801 -24.32 -17.79 -27.43
CA GLN A 801 -25.16 -18.03 -26.26
C GLN A 801 -24.54 -17.44 -24.98
N THR A 802 -23.25 -17.67 -24.77
CA THR A 802 -22.51 -17.16 -23.62
C THR A 802 -22.44 -15.63 -23.63
N TYR A 803 -22.16 -15.05 -24.80
CA TYR A 803 -22.12 -13.60 -25.00
C TYR A 803 -23.46 -12.94 -24.64
N TRP A 804 -24.57 -13.43 -25.20
CA TRP A 804 -25.89 -12.85 -24.96
C TRP A 804 -26.37 -13.04 -23.53
N TYR A 805 -26.05 -14.19 -22.91
CA TYR A 805 -26.33 -14.40 -21.49
C TYR A 805 -25.61 -13.37 -20.60
N GLY A 806 -24.35 -13.06 -20.91
CA GLY A 806 -23.53 -12.09 -20.16
C GLY A 806 -24.00 -10.63 -20.21
N ILE A 807 -24.94 -10.28 -21.09
CA ILE A 807 -25.60 -8.94 -21.13
C ILE A 807 -27.11 -9.01 -20.89
N SER A 808 -27.64 -10.19 -20.62
CA SER A 808 -29.07 -10.40 -20.40
C SER A 808 -29.51 -9.82 -19.05
N PRO A 809 -30.75 -9.29 -18.94
CA PRO A 809 -31.31 -8.89 -17.65
C PRO A 809 -31.37 -10.04 -16.64
N GLN A 810 -31.54 -11.28 -17.14
CA GLN A 810 -31.58 -12.50 -16.32
C GLN A 810 -30.31 -12.67 -15.49
N TYR A 811 -29.14 -12.41 -16.08
CA TYR A 811 -27.86 -12.54 -15.39
C TYR A 811 -27.62 -11.41 -14.38
N TRP A 812 -27.99 -10.18 -14.76
CA TRP A 812 -27.62 -8.98 -14.00
C TRP A 812 -28.60 -8.60 -12.90
N PHE A 813 -29.91 -8.69 -13.10
CA PHE A 813 -30.90 -8.09 -12.20
C PHE A 813 -31.64 -9.09 -11.31
N PHE A 814 -31.54 -10.38 -11.63
CA PHE A 814 -32.18 -11.46 -10.87
C PHE A 814 -31.12 -12.32 -10.18
N PRO A 815 -31.42 -12.87 -8.99
CA PRO A 815 -30.56 -13.87 -8.37
C PRO A 815 -30.34 -15.05 -9.33
N ASN A 816 -29.08 -15.45 -9.51
CA ASN A 816 -28.71 -16.58 -10.36
C ASN A 816 -27.96 -17.63 -9.56
N ASN A 817 -28.03 -18.90 -9.96
CA ASN A 817 -27.25 -20.01 -9.40
C ASN A 817 -26.07 -20.41 -10.30
N HIS A 818 -25.75 -19.57 -11.29
CA HIS A 818 -24.66 -19.80 -12.23
C HIS A 818 -23.31 -19.43 -11.62
N ASP A 819 -23.25 -18.30 -10.91
CA ASP A 819 -22.06 -17.90 -10.18
C ASP A 819 -21.91 -18.67 -8.86
N LEU A 820 -20.65 -18.92 -8.49
CA LEU A 820 -20.29 -19.50 -7.20
C LEU A 820 -20.86 -18.66 -6.05
N VAL A 821 -21.33 -19.31 -4.98
CA VAL A 821 -21.97 -18.65 -3.81
C VAL A 821 -21.14 -17.48 -3.26
N ARG A 822 -19.80 -17.62 -3.21
CA ARG A 822 -18.87 -16.59 -2.73
C ARG A 822 -18.77 -15.34 -3.60
N HIS A 823 -19.38 -15.33 -4.78
CA HIS A 823 -19.44 -14.16 -5.65
C HIS A 823 -20.87 -13.61 -5.76
N ARG A 824 -21.77 -14.05 -4.89
CA ARG A 824 -23.16 -13.63 -4.82
C ARG A 824 -23.45 -13.00 -3.47
N MET A 825 -24.42 -12.09 -3.45
CA MET A 825 -25.06 -11.62 -2.22
C MET A 825 -26.46 -12.23 -2.20
N ASP A 826 -26.83 -12.90 -1.11
CA ASP A 826 -28.11 -13.60 -1.05
C ASP A 826 -29.28 -12.63 -1.27
N SER A 827 -30.33 -13.12 -1.94
CA SER A 827 -31.53 -12.36 -2.27
C SER A 827 -31.31 -11.13 -3.19
N TYR A 828 -30.10 -10.92 -3.72
CA TYR A 828 -29.81 -9.87 -4.70
C TYR A 828 -29.47 -10.43 -6.09
N GLY A 829 -29.81 -9.68 -7.14
CA GLY A 829 -29.11 -9.75 -8.42
C GLY A 829 -27.76 -9.04 -8.36
N HIS A 830 -26.89 -9.25 -9.34
CA HIS A 830 -25.59 -8.56 -9.43
C HIS A 830 -25.71 -7.04 -9.51
N ILE A 831 -26.82 -6.57 -10.08
CA ILE A 831 -27.36 -5.21 -10.03
C ILE A 831 -28.72 -5.29 -9.36
N ARG A 832 -29.00 -4.33 -8.49
CA ARG A 832 -30.30 -4.16 -7.85
C ARG A 832 -31.45 -4.11 -8.86
N ILE A 833 -32.50 -4.89 -8.63
CA ILE A 833 -33.68 -4.92 -9.52
C ILE A 833 -34.36 -3.55 -9.61
N GLU A 834 -34.26 -2.72 -8.56
CA GLU A 834 -34.81 -1.36 -8.54
C GLU A 834 -34.11 -0.44 -9.56
N LEU A 835 -32.90 -0.79 -10.01
CA LEU A 835 -32.19 -0.05 -11.06
C LEU A 835 -32.59 -0.50 -12.47
N LEU A 836 -33.29 -1.63 -12.63
CA LEU A 836 -33.68 -2.14 -13.96
C LEU A 836 -34.48 -1.12 -14.77
N PRO A 837 -35.54 -0.47 -14.24
CA PRO A 837 -36.29 0.53 -14.99
C PRO A 837 -35.42 1.72 -15.41
N LEU A 838 -34.48 2.14 -14.55
CA LEU A 838 -33.56 3.24 -14.83
C LEU A 838 -32.57 2.87 -15.94
N VAL A 839 -32.03 1.65 -15.91
CA VAL A 839 -31.10 1.15 -16.94
C VAL A 839 -31.83 0.99 -18.27
N LEU A 840 -33.03 0.40 -18.30
CA LEU A 840 -33.83 0.26 -19.52
C LEU A 840 -34.18 1.61 -20.14
N LEU A 841 -34.56 2.59 -19.32
CA LEU A 841 -34.80 3.96 -19.76
C LEU A 841 -33.51 4.59 -20.31
N GLY A 842 -32.38 4.40 -19.64
CA GLY A 842 -31.07 4.84 -20.12
C GLY A 842 -30.69 4.23 -21.47
N VAL A 843 -30.93 2.92 -21.67
CA VAL A 843 -30.73 2.23 -22.95
C VAL A 843 -31.64 2.83 -24.01
N GLY A 844 -32.93 3.01 -23.72
CA GLY A 844 -33.89 3.64 -24.62
C GLY A 844 -33.47 5.05 -25.05
N LEU A 845 -33.00 5.88 -24.11
CA LEU A 845 -32.48 7.22 -24.39
C LEU A 845 -31.22 7.18 -25.27
N CYS A 846 -30.31 6.26 -25.00
CA CYS A 846 -29.10 6.09 -25.80
C CYS A 846 -29.39 5.60 -27.22
N LEU A 847 -30.36 4.70 -27.39
CA LEU A 847 -30.84 4.23 -28.69
C LEU A 847 -31.56 5.34 -29.46
N TRP A 848 -32.45 6.08 -28.79
CA TRP A 848 -33.13 7.23 -29.39
C TRP A 848 -32.14 8.30 -29.87
N ARG A 849 -31.05 8.49 -29.12
CA ARG A 849 -29.96 9.43 -29.45
C ARG A 849 -28.74 8.73 -30.05
N VAL A 850 -28.89 7.59 -30.73
CA VAL A 850 -27.75 6.78 -31.24
C VAL A 850 -26.84 7.54 -32.21
N ARG A 851 -27.34 8.59 -32.86
CA ARG A 851 -26.52 9.48 -33.72
C ARG A 851 -25.48 10.28 -32.89
N SER A 852 -25.75 10.54 -31.62
CA SER A 852 -24.82 11.16 -30.68
C SER A 852 -23.70 10.17 -30.32
N SER A 853 -22.45 10.52 -30.65
CA SER A 853 -21.26 9.70 -30.35
C SER A 853 -21.20 9.29 -28.86
N PRO A 854 -21.43 10.17 -27.87
CA PRO A 854 -21.45 9.78 -26.46
C PRO A 854 -22.46 8.70 -26.09
N HIS A 855 -23.69 8.79 -26.60
CA HIS A 855 -24.77 7.85 -26.28
C HIS A 855 -24.48 6.48 -26.88
N ARG A 856 -24.01 6.46 -28.13
CA ARG A 856 -23.58 5.23 -28.81
C ARG A 856 -22.36 4.61 -28.14
N ALA A 857 -21.38 5.40 -27.71
CA ALA A 857 -20.18 4.92 -27.04
C ALA A 857 -20.48 4.17 -25.73
N VAL A 858 -21.47 4.60 -24.94
CA VAL A 858 -21.89 3.88 -23.72
C VAL A 858 -22.49 2.51 -24.07
N LEU A 859 -23.30 2.42 -25.12
CA LEU A 859 -23.86 1.13 -25.59
C LEU A 859 -22.76 0.20 -26.12
N LEU A 860 -21.83 0.73 -26.93
CA LEU A 860 -20.70 -0.04 -27.45
C LEU A 860 -19.76 -0.52 -26.34
N ALA A 861 -19.55 0.31 -25.32
CA ALA A 861 -18.80 -0.09 -24.12
C ALA A 861 -19.48 -1.28 -23.42
N ALA A 862 -20.80 -1.22 -23.20
CA ALA A 862 -21.57 -2.33 -22.63
C ALA A 862 -21.42 -3.62 -23.46
N LEU A 863 -21.57 -3.53 -24.79
CA LEU A 863 -21.43 -4.65 -25.71
C LEU A 863 -20.02 -5.25 -25.78
N ALA A 864 -18.98 -4.50 -25.41
CA ALA A 864 -17.61 -5.00 -25.38
C ALA A 864 -17.31 -5.91 -24.17
N THR A 865 -18.04 -5.71 -23.06
CA THR A 865 -17.71 -6.37 -21.78
C THR A 865 -17.82 -7.90 -21.74
N PRO A 866 -18.79 -8.58 -22.39
CA PRO A 866 -18.87 -10.05 -22.33
C PRO A 866 -17.89 -10.77 -23.28
N VAL A 867 -17.16 -10.07 -24.15
CA VAL A 867 -16.33 -10.70 -25.21
C VAL A 867 -15.27 -11.63 -24.62
N GLY A 868 -14.61 -11.25 -23.53
CA GLY A 868 -13.62 -12.11 -22.87
C GLY A 868 -14.25 -13.34 -22.21
N ALA A 869 -15.38 -13.13 -21.52
CA ALA A 869 -16.12 -14.22 -20.88
C ALA A 869 -16.68 -15.23 -21.89
N ALA A 870 -17.04 -14.79 -23.09
CA ALA A 870 -17.58 -15.64 -24.15
C ALA A 870 -16.60 -16.70 -24.66
N LEU A 871 -15.28 -16.57 -24.41
CA LEU A 871 -14.29 -17.60 -24.78
C LEU A 871 -14.20 -18.78 -23.80
N VAL A 872 -14.79 -18.68 -22.61
CA VAL A 872 -14.66 -19.71 -21.57
C VAL A 872 -16.01 -19.97 -20.92
N GLY A 873 -16.62 -18.94 -20.36
CA GLY A 873 -17.92 -19.00 -19.69
C GLY A 873 -18.18 -17.72 -18.90
N VAL A 874 -19.45 -17.31 -18.81
CA VAL A 874 -19.86 -16.17 -17.98
C VAL A 874 -19.52 -16.45 -16.51
N GLY A 875 -18.97 -15.45 -15.85
CA GLY A 875 -18.78 -15.42 -14.40
C GLY A 875 -18.54 -13.98 -13.99
N ILE A 876 -19.02 -13.58 -12.81
CA ILE A 876 -19.11 -12.15 -12.46
C ILE A 876 -17.76 -11.45 -12.47
N THR A 877 -16.70 -12.13 -12.04
CA THR A 877 -15.31 -11.62 -12.09
C THR A 877 -14.82 -11.37 -13.52
N ARG A 878 -15.38 -12.07 -14.53
CA ARG A 878 -15.03 -11.91 -15.95
C ARG A 878 -15.81 -10.79 -16.64
N VAL A 879 -17.00 -10.43 -16.14
CA VAL A 879 -17.90 -9.44 -16.76
C VAL A 879 -18.14 -8.20 -15.90
N LEU A 880 -17.46 -8.07 -14.75
CA LEU A 880 -17.63 -6.98 -13.79
C LEU A 880 -17.58 -5.59 -14.45
N ALA A 881 -16.78 -5.40 -15.50
CA ALA A 881 -16.69 -4.13 -16.23
C ALA A 881 -18.04 -3.61 -16.76
N PHE A 882 -19.06 -4.45 -16.94
CA PHE A 882 -20.41 -4.06 -17.36
C PHE A 882 -21.12 -3.15 -16.35
N VAL A 883 -20.79 -3.22 -15.06
CA VAL A 883 -21.44 -2.36 -14.05
C VAL A 883 -21.18 -0.87 -14.30
N VAL A 884 -20.09 -0.55 -15.00
CA VAL A 884 -19.71 0.83 -15.35
C VAL A 884 -20.71 1.44 -16.35
N PRO A 885 -20.88 0.90 -17.58
CA PRO A 885 -21.89 1.41 -18.50
C PRO A 885 -23.32 1.24 -17.94
N ALA A 886 -23.62 0.17 -17.19
CA ALA A 886 -24.92 0.02 -16.55
C ALA A 886 -25.23 1.16 -15.56
N SER A 887 -24.25 1.57 -14.74
CA SER A 887 -24.42 2.69 -13.80
C SER A 887 -24.57 4.04 -14.51
N ILE A 888 -23.88 4.23 -15.64
CA ILE A 888 -24.06 5.42 -16.49
C ILE A 888 -25.47 5.44 -17.07
N LEU A 889 -25.96 4.30 -17.60
CA LEU A 889 -27.32 4.16 -18.13
C LEU A 889 -28.38 4.42 -17.05
N ALA A 890 -28.20 3.85 -15.86
CA ALA A 890 -29.06 4.13 -14.71
C ALA A 890 -29.06 5.62 -14.35
N GLY A 891 -27.89 6.27 -14.37
CA GLY A 891 -27.77 7.71 -14.13
C GLY A 891 -28.49 8.57 -15.17
N LEU A 892 -28.46 8.18 -16.44
CA LEU A 892 -29.21 8.86 -17.51
C LEU A 892 -30.73 8.67 -17.38
N GLY A 893 -31.18 7.46 -17.03
CA GLY A 893 -32.59 7.19 -16.75
C GLY A 893 -33.08 7.98 -15.53
N LEU A 894 -32.27 8.04 -14.47
CA LEU A 894 -32.56 8.81 -13.26
C LEU A 894 -32.66 10.31 -13.57
N GLU A 895 -31.67 10.87 -14.28
CA GLU A 895 -31.69 12.28 -14.71
C GLU A 895 -32.98 12.60 -15.49
N TRP A 896 -33.36 11.73 -16.43
CA TRP A 896 -34.58 11.92 -17.20
C TRP A 896 -35.82 11.95 -16.32
N LEU A 897 -35.99 10.98 -15.42
CA LEU A 897 -37.15 10.93 -14.50
C LEU A 897 -37.21 12.13 -13.57
N LEU A 898 -36.09 12.46 -12.91
CA LEU A 898 -36.03 13.55 -11.95
C LEU A 898 -36.19 14.92 -12.62
N SER A 899 -35.84 15.06 -13.90
CA SER A 899 -36.08 16.30 -14.63
C SER A 899 -37.56 16.70 -14.63
N TRP A 900 -38.50 15.74 -14.64
CA TRP A 900 -39.94 16.00 -14.52
C TRP A 900 -40.32 16.46 -13.12
N ALA A 901 -39.78 15.81 -12.08
CA ALA A 901 -40.02 16.19 -10.69
C ALA A 901 -39.53 17.62 -10.40
N THR A 902 -38.37 18.01 -10.96
CA THR A 902 -37.82 19.37 -10.80
C THR A 902 -38.62 20.47 -11.52
N ARG A 903 -39.66 20.11 -12.30
CA ARG A 903 -40.63 21.09 -12.83
C ARG A 903 -41.65 21.54 -11.78
N ARG A 904 -41.86 20.73 -10.73
CA ARG A 904 -42.87 20.96 -9.68
C ARG A 904 -42.24 21.18 -8.29
N ILE A 905 -41.07 20.60 -8.04
CA ILE A 905 -40.37 20.65 -6.75
C ILE A 905 -39.00 21.33 -6.96
N PRO A 906 -38.53 22.20 -6.04
CA PRO A 906 -37.20 22.79 -6.09
C PRO A 906 -36.10 21.73 -6.24
N TYR A 907 -35.12 22.02 -7.10
CA TYR A 907 -34.01 21.12 -7.39
C TYR A 907 -33.30 20.64 -6.12
N ASP A 908 -33.02 21.55 -5.19
CA ASP A 908 -32.26 21.24 -3.98
C ASP A 908 -32.94 20.19 -3.09
N LEU A 909 -34.28 20.22 -3.01
CA LEU A 909 -35.06 19.24 -2.25
C LEU A 909 -35.04 17.86 -2.94
N VAL A 910 -35.20 17.85 -4.26
CA VAL A 910 -35.10 16.59 -5.05
C VAL A 910 -33.70 16.02 -4.94
N ALA A 911 -32.66 16.85 -5.04
CA ALA A 911 -31.27 16.44 -4.94
C ALA A 911 -30.93 15.89 -3.55
N ALA A 912 -31.33 16.59 -2.48
CA ALA A 912 -31.14 16.13 -1.11
C ALA A 912 -31.91 14.83 -0.83
N GLY A 913 -33.15 14.70 -1.31
CA GLY A 913 -33.95 13.49 -1.16
C GLY A 913 -33.34 12.28 -1.86
N VAL A 914 -32.91 12.44 -3.12
CA VAL A 914 -32.22 11.39 -3.88
C VAL A 914 -30.90 11.01 -3.23
N PHE A 915 -30.15 12.01 -2.72
CA PHE A 915 -28.89 11.76 -2.01
C PHE A 915 -29.15 10.93 -0.76
N LEU A 916 -30.14 11.30 0.05
CA LEU A 916 -30.51 10.58 1.26
C LEU A 916 -30.97 9.15 0.97
N VAL A 917 -31.80 8.93 -0.04
CA VAL A 917 -32.27 7.58 -0.44
C VAL A 917 -31.09 6.70 -0.85
N LEU A 918 -30.20 7.20 -1.71
CA LEU A 918 -29.02 6.45 -2.15
C LEU A 918 -28.06 6.20 -0.99
N LEU A 919 -27.85 7.18 -0.12
CA LEU A 919 -27.02 7.06 1.09
C LEU A 919 -27.56 5.97 2.03
N VAL A 920 -28.85 6.05 2.39
CA VAL A 920 -29.51 5.05 3.25
C VAL A 920 -29.42 3.67 2.63
N THR A 921 -29.61 3.55 1.31
CA THR A 921 -29.49 2.28 0.60
C THR A 921 -28.08 1.71 0.68
N SER A 922 -27.03 2.52 0.47
CA SER A 922 -25.64 2.08 0.60
C SER A 922 -25.30 1.59 2.01
N PHE A 923 -25.68 2.36 3.05
CA PHE A 923 -25.42 1.97 4.44
C PHE A 923 -26.26 0.76 4.89
N SER A 924 -27.50 0.63 4.40
CA SER A 924 -28.36 -0.52 4.68
C SER A 924 -27.78 -1.80 4.06
N MET A 925 -27.26 -1.72 2.83
CA MET A 925 -26.59 -2.85 2.19
C MET A 925 -25.31 -3.26 2.94
N LEU A 926 -24.51 -2.30 3.41
CA LEU A 926 -23.36 -2.58 4.27
C LEU A 926 -23.77 -3.26 5.58
N ARG A 927 -24.80 -2.74 6.25
CA ARG A 927 -25.32 -3.34 7.50
C ARG A 927 -25.79 -4.78 7.24
N HIS A 928 -26.56 -4.99 6.18
CA HIS A 928 -27.06 -6.31 5.79
C HIS A 928 -25.91 -7.29 5.55
N ALA A 929 -24.87 -6.87 4.80
CA ALA A 929 -23.68 -7.67 4.56
C ALA A 929 -22.86 -7.98 5.83
N LEU A 930 -22.78 -7.06 6.79
CA LEU A 930 -22.02 -7.27 8.02
C LEU A 930 -22.77 -8.11 9.06
N VAL A 931 -24.10 -8.06 9.07
CA VAL A 931 -24.93 -8.73 10.09
C VAL A 931 -25.39 -10.11 9.59
N GLU A 932 -25.91 -10.18 8.36
CA GLU A 932 -26.53 -11.39 7.81
C GLU A 932 -25.62 -12.10 6.81
N GLY A 933 -24.67 -11.37 6.19
CA GLY A 933 -23.70 -11.91 5.24
C GLY A 933 -22.99 -13.19 5.67
N PRO A 934 -22.58 -13.35 6.94
CA PRO A 934 -21.96 -14.60 7.40
C PRO A 934 -22.85 -15.84 7.32
N LEU A 935 -24.18 -15.68 7.25
CA LEU A 935 -25.17 -16.74 7.31
C LEU A 935 -25.93 -16.97 5.98
N TRP A 936 -25.68 -16.15 4.96
CA TRP A 936 -26.31 -16.25 3.64
C TRP A 936 -26.10 -17.61 2.97
N PHE A 937 -24.88 -18.13 3.01
CA PHE A 937 -24.52 -19.42 2.44
C PHE A 937 -23.75 -20.23 3.49
N ARG A 938 -24.29 -21.39 3.87
CA ARG A 938 -23.77 -22.23 4.96
C ARG A 938 -22.83 -23.35 4.50
N ASP A 939 -22.55 -23.43 3.19
CA ASP A 939 -21.41 -24.19 2.72
C ASP A 939 -20.16 -23.33 2.89
N TYR A 940 -19.37 -23.62 3.93
CA TYR A 940 -18.15 -22.88 4.27
C TYR A 940 -16.87 -23.52 3.68
N GLY A 941 -16.99 -24.67 3.03
CA GLY A 941 -15.86 -25.45 2.50
C GLY A 941 -15.36 -24.99 1.13
N LEU A 942 -14.63 -25.88 0.46
CA LEU A 942 -13.90 -25.62 -0.79
C LEU A 942 -14.79 -25.09 -1.93
N TYR A 943 -15.97 -25.70 -2.11
CA TYR A 943 -16.91 -25.32 -3.17
C TYR A 943 -17.85 -24.17 -2.75
N GLY A 944 -17.92 -23.89 -1.45
CA GLY A 944 -18.70 -22.82 -0.86
C GLY A 944 -17.90 -21.54 -0.61
N MET A 945 -17.98 -21.03 0.62
CA MET A 945 -17.42 -19.74 1.04
C MET A 945 -15.90 -19.77 1.27
N GLN A 946 -15.25 -20.94 1.43
CA GLN A 946 -13.82 -21.05 1.75
C GLN A 946 -13.41 -20.25 3.01
N TYR A 947 -14.12 -20.49 4.11
CA TYR A 947 -13.90 -19.81 5.39
C TYR A 947 -12.81 -20.51 6.21
N GLY A 948 -11.87 -19.76 6.79
CA GLY A 948 -10.86 -20.30 7.69
C GLY A 948 -9.51 -19.58 7.67
N ALA A 949 -9.18 -18.82 6.63
CA ALA A 949 -7.84 -18.23 6.48
C ALA A 949 -7.42 -17.38 7.68
N LYS A 950 -8.29 -16.46 8.13
CA LYS A 950 -8.06 -15.62 9.32
C LYS A 950 -8.06 -16.47 10.59
N GLN A 951 -9.08 -17.31 10.78
CA GLN A 951 -9.25 -18.12 11.99
C GLN A 951 -8.08 -19.07 12.23
N LEU A 952 -7.56 -19.67 11.17
CA LEU A 952 -6.44 -20.60 11.24
C LEU A 952 -5.11 -19.86 11.34
N PHE A 953 -4.79 -19.00 10.36
CA PHE A 953 -3.43 -18.48 10.20
C PHE A 953 -3.14 -17.18 10.96
N GLU A 954 -4.16 -16.38 11.26
CA GLU A 954 -4.00 -15.14 12.03
C GLU A 954 -4.31 -15.38 13.52
N GLU A 955 -5.35 -16.15 13.82
CA GLU A 955 -5.87 -16.29 15.19
C GLU A 955 -5.35 -17.55 15.92
N THR A 956 -5.32 -18.73 15.28
CA THR A 956 -5.08 -20.01 15.99
C THR A 956 -3.64 -20.50 15.91
N ILE A 957 -3.08 -20.70 14.72
CA ILE A 957 -1.77 -21.31 14.50
C ILE A 957 -0.65 -20.55 15.24
N PRO A 958 -0.57 -19.20 15.17
CA PRO A 958 0.46 -18.46 15.89
C PRO A 958 0.46 -18.70 17.41
N GLN A 959 -0.70 -18.98 18.02
CA GLN A 959 -0.79 -19.25 19.46
C GLN A 959 -0.12 -20.58 19.81
N TYR A 960 -0.30 -21.62 19.00
CA TYR A 960 0.36 -22.92 19.23
C TYR A 960 1.87 -22.82 18.98
N LEU A 961 2.28 -22.15 17.90
CA LEU A 961 3.71 -21.97 17.58
C LEU A 961 4.47 -21.18 18.64
N ALA A 962 3.79 -20.23 19.32
CA ALA A 962 4.37 -19.42 20.39
C ALA A 962 4.42 -20.16 21.75
N ARG A 963 3.48 -21.07 22.02
CA ARG A 963 3.42 -21.83 23.28
C ARG A 963 4.46 -22.93 23.35
N ASP A 964 4.75 -23.59 22.24
CA ASP A 964 5.69 -24.71 22.16
C ASP A 964 6.62 -24.51 20.96
N PRO A 965 7.96 -24.42 21.13
CA PRO A 965 8.89 -24.26 20.01
C PRO A 965 9.05 -25.52 19.15
N ASN A 966 8.67 -26.69 19.64
CA ASN A 966 8.83 -27.98 18.94
C ASN A 966 7.56 -28.43 18.20
N VAL A 967 6.41 -27.81 18.48
CA VAL A 967 5.16 -28.18 17.81
C VAL A 967 5.26 -27.98 16.29
N ARG A 968 4.78 -28.96 15.52
CA ARG A 968 4.60 -28.87 14.07
C ARG A 968 3.12 -28.91 13.78
N VAL A 969 2.63 -27.96 12.99
CA VAL A 969 1.20 -27.85 12.69
C VAL A 969 0.93 -28.33 11.27
N MET A 970 0.05 -29.32 11.15
CA MET A 970 -0.44 -29.80 9.87
C MET A 970 -1.85 -29.30 9.65
N VAL A 971 -2.04 -28.53 8.59
CA VAL A 971 -3.32 -27.92 8.26
C VAL A 971 -3.88 -28.60 7.03
N SER A 972 -5.12 -29.05 7.12
CA SER A 972 -5.80 -29.59 5.96
C SER A 972 -5.85 -28.58 4.80
N PRO A 973 -5.51 -28.98 3.57
CA PRO A 973 -5.71 -28.16 2.38
C PRO A 973 -7.12 -28.28 1.77
N THR A 974 -8.03 -29.10 2.31
CA THR A 974 -9.27 -29.49 1.61
C THR A 974 -10.43 -28.51 1.74
N TRP A 975 -10.23 -27.36 2.38
CA TRP A 975 -11.28 -26.36 2.65
C TRP A 975 -11.19 -25.09 1.79
N ALA A 976 -10.04 -24.83 1.15
CA ALA A 976 -9.84 -23.68 0.26
C ALA A 976 -8.81 -23.98 -0.85
N ASN A 977 -8.85 -23.19 -1.93
CA ASN A 977 -7.90 -23.35 -3.04
C ASN A 977 -6.53 -22.76 -2.67
N GLY A 978 -5.43 -23.48 -2.94
CA GLY A 978 -4.06 -22.95 -2.84
C GLY A 978 -3.63 -22.55 -1.42
N THR A 979 -4.12 -23.27 -0.39
CA THR A 979 -3.94 -22.91 1.02
C THR A 979 -2.49 -22.68 1.43
N ASP A 980 -1.53 -23.30 0.74
CA ASP A 980 -0.08 -23.08 0.93
C ASP A 980 0.32 -21.60 0.88
N ARG A 981 -0.38 -20.79 0.09
CA ARG A 981 -0.14 -19.33 0.00
C ARG A 981 -0.42 -18.61 1.32
N PHE A 982 -1.32 -19.11 2.16
CA PHE A 982 -1.63 -18.50 3.44
C PHE A 982 -0.45 -18.57 4.42
N ILE A 983 0.38 -19.63 4.36
CA ILE A 983 1.59 -19.74 5.19
C ILE A 983 2.49 -18.53 4.92
N SER A 984 2.79 -18.23 3.65
CA SER A 984 3.65 -17.10 3.30
C SER A 984 3.01 -15.74 3.55
N PHE A 985 1.68 -15.64 3.47
CA PHE A 985 0.97 -14.38 3.69
C PHE A 985 0.91 -14.01 5.17
N PHE A 986 0.54 -14.95 6.04
CA PHE A 986 0.30 -14.69 7.46
C PHE A 986 1.52 -14.92 8.34
N LEU A 987 2.39 -15.90 8.02
CA LEU A 987 3.46 -16.32 8.91
C LEU A 987 4.82 -15.71 8.53
N PRO A 988 5.63 -15.31 9.53
CA PRO A 988 7.00 -14.87 9.32
C PRO A 988 7.89 -16.04 8.88
N GLU A 989 9.00 -15.74 8.19
CA GLU A 989 9.84 -16.75 7.51
C GLU A 989 10.37 -17.84 8.44
N ASP A 990 10.72 -17.47 9.67
CA ASP A 990 11.22 -18.36 10.72
C ASP A 990 10.19 -19.39 11.21
N GLN A 991 8.90 -19.12 11.01
CA GLN A 991 7.81 -20.01 11.44
C GLN A 991 7.27 -20.91 10.32
N ARG A 992 7.49 -20.55 9.05
CA ARG A 992 6.84 -21.23 7.90
C ARG A 992 7.15 -22.72 7.83
N TRP A 993 8.37 -23.13 8.14
CA TRP A 993 8.79 -24.55 8.06
C TRP A 993 8.07 -25.46 9.06
N ARG A 994 7.51 -24.90 10.13
CA ARG A 994 6.77 -25.62 11.17
C ARG A 994 5.30 -25.84 10.82
N VAL A 995 4.81 -25.24 9.73
CA VAL A 995 3.42 -25.34 9.30
C VAL A 995 3.37 -25.95 7.91
N GLN A 996 2.62 -27.04 7.78
CA GLN A 996 2.57 -27.82 6.54
C GLN A 996 1.12 -28.06 6.11
N MET A 997 0.90 -28.14 4.80
CA MET A 997 -0.43 -28.38 4.21
C MET A 997 -0.64 -29.86 3.94
N TYR A 998 -1.02 -30.60 4.99
CA TYR A 998 -1.35 -32.02 4.91
C TYR A 998 -2.68 -32.29 5.60
N ASN A 999 -3.52 -33.13 4.99
CA ASN A 999 -4.73 -33.64 5.63
C ASN A 999 -4.44 -34.97 6.36
N VAL A 1000 -5.46 -35.49 7.03
CA VAL A 1000 -5.37 -36.77 7.76
C VAL A 1000 -4.95 -37.95 6.86
N ASP A 1001 -5.25 -37.91 5.56
CA ASP A 1001 -4.87 -38.99 4.63
C ASP A 1001 -3.36 -39.15 4.50
N TYR A 1002 -2.60 -38.10 4.80
CA TYR A 1002 -1.15 -38.20 4.92
C TYR A 1002 -0.71 -39.29 5.92
N TYR A 1003 -1.50 -39.56 6.95
CA TYR A 1003 -1.22 -40.60 7.94
C TYR A 1003 -2.08 -41.85 7.77
N LEU A 1004 -3.23 -41.75 7.10
CA LEU A 1004 -4.11 -42.90 6.87
C LEU A 1004 -3.73 -43.70 5.62
N PHE A 1005 -3.06 -43.08 4.66
CA PHE A 1005 -2.68 -43.74 3.41
C PHE A 1005 -1.42 -44.60 3.57
N ASP A 1006 -0.40 -44.06 4.25
CA ASP A 1006 0.84 -44.76 4.61
C ASP A 1006 1.19 -44.57 6.07
N LYS A 1007 1.81 -45.60 6.66
CA LYS A 1007 2.38 -45.48 8.02
C LYS A 1007 3.52 -44.48 7.99
N ARG A 1008 3.31 -43.35 8.66
CA ARG A 1008 4.31 -42.31 8.91
C ARG A 1008 4.42 -42.04 10.40
N ASP A 1009 5.57 -41.53 10.84
CA ASP A 1009 5.79 -41.21 12.24
C ASP A 1009 4.80 -40.15 12.72
N LEU A 1010 3.99 -40.55 13.69
CA LEU A 1010 2.93 -39.74 14.26
C LEU A 1010 3.40 -39.27 15.64
N ASP A 1011 4.31 -38.31 15.59
CA ASP A 1011 5.01 -37.71 16.72
C ASP A 1011 4.02 -36.93 17.62
N PRO A 1012 4.11 -37.06 18.96
CA PRO A 1012 3.31 -36.27 19.90
C PRO A 1012 3.40 -34.74 19.71
N ASN A 1013 4.44 -34.23 19.06
CA ASN A 1013 4.59 -32.81 18.75
C ASN A 1013 3.83 -32.37 17.48
N VAL A 1014 3.14 -33.27 16.78
CA VAL A 1014 2.35 -32.92 15.58
C VAL A 1014 0.92 -32.56 15.97
N LEU A 1015 0.54 -31.31 15.72
CA LEU A 1015 -0.83 -30.82 15.85
C LEU A 1015 -1.54 -30.90 14.50
N LEU A 1016 -2.66 -31.59 14.41
CA LEU A 1016 -3.48 -31.65 13.21
C LEU A 1016 -4.65 -30.66 13.29
N ILE A 1017 -4.87 -29.91 12.22
CA ILE A 1017 -6.06 -29.08 11.99
C ILE A 1017 -6.86 -29.73 10.86
N MET A 1018 -7.91 -30.45 11.25
CA MET A 1018 -8.74 -31.27 10.38
C MET A 1018 -10.07 -30.58 10.07
N THR A 1019 -10.61 -30.81 8.87
CA THR A 1019 -12.02 -30.48 8.57
C THR A 1019 -12.96 -31.47 9.27
N PRO A 1020 -14.28 -31.21 9.37
CA PRO A 1020 -15.21 -32.13 10.02
C PRO A 1020 -15.25 -33.51 9.36
N ALA A 1021 -15.18 -33.54 8.02
CA ALA A 1021 -15.12 -34.80 7.26
C ALA A 1021 -13.84 -35.60 7.56
N GLU A 1022 -12.71 -34.93 7.72
CA GLU A 1022 -11.44 -35.56 8.05
C GLU A 1022 -11.37 -36.03 9.49
N TYR A 1023 -11.94 -35.27 10.43
CA TYR A 1023 -12.09 -35.70 11.81
C TYR A 1023 -12.91 -36.98 11.91
N GLU A 1024 -14.08 -37.03 11.25
CA GLU A 1024 -14.89 -38.26 11.23
C GLU A 1024 -14.14 -39.42 10.59
N LYS A 1025 -13.44 -39.17 9.46
CA LYS A 1025 -12.59 -40.18 8.81
C LYS A 1025 -11.50 -40.72 9.73
N ALA A 1026 -10.84 -39.85 10.51
CA ALA A 1026 -9.86 -40.24 11.51
C ALA A 1026 -10.49 -41.10 12.61
N ARG A 1027 -11.62 -40.63 13.16
CA ARG A 1027 -12.33 -41.23 14.29
C ARG A 1027 -12.90 -42.61 13.99
N THR A 1028 -13.37 -42.84 12.76
CA THR A 1028 -13.94 -44.14 12.33
C THR A 1028 -12.91 -45.09 11.72
N SER A 1029 -11.67 -44.64 11.51
CA SER A 1029 -10.63 -45.46 10.89
C SER A 1029 -10.14 -46.56 11.85
N PRO A 1030 -10.08 -47.83 11.41
CA PRO A 1030 -9.52 -48.91 12.23
C PRO A 1030 -8.01 -48.75 12.48
N LYS A 1031 -7.33 -47.82 11.80
CA LYS A 1031 -5.91 -47.52 11.98
C LYS A 1031 -5.64 -46.58 13.16
N ILE A 1032 -6.65 -45.89 13.67
CA ILE A 1032 -6.51 -44.85 14.70
C ILE A 1032 -7.16 -45.33 15.99
N LYS A 1033 -6.41 -45.27 17.10
CA LYS A 1033 -6.86 -45.68 18.44
C LYS A 1033 -7.63 -44.57 19.15
N SER A 1034 -7.14 -43.34 19.04
CA SER A 1034 -7.72 -42.16 19.66
C SER A 1034 -7.46 -40.91 18.83
N VAL A 1035 -8.40 -39.96 18.93
CA VAL A 1035 -8.27 -38.59 18.41
C VAL A 1035 -8.58 -37.65 19.57
N GLU A 1036 -7.57 -36.99 20.11
CA GLU A 1036 -7.68 -36.05 21.21
C GLU A 1036 -7.86 -34.64 20.67
N ILE A 1037 -9.02 -34.03 20.94
CA ILE A 1037 -9.35 -32.68 20.48
C ILE A 1037 -8.98 -31.67 21.55
N GLU A 1038 -8.12 -30.71 21.18
CA GLU A 1038 -7.68 -29.61 22.04
C GLU A 1038 -8.55 -28.37 21.85
N GLN A 1039 -9.02 -28.14 20.61
CA GLN A 1039 -9.84 -26.99 20.28
C GLN A 1039 -10.74 -27.28 19.07
N VAL A 1040 -11.95 -26.72 19.10
CA VAL A 1040 -12.85 -26.68 17.94
C VAL A 1040 -13.00 -25.23 17.49
N ILE A 1041 -12.79 -24.97 16.21
CA ILE A 1041 -12.97 -23.66 15.59
C ILE A 1041 -14.31 -23.67 14.86
N PRO A 1042 -15.31 -22.88 15.30
CA PRO A 1042 -16.63 -22.91 14.70
C PRO A 1042 -16.67 -22.16 13.36
N TYR A 1043 -17.57 -22.59 12.48
CA TYR A 1043 -18.06 -21.79 11.37
C TYR A 1043 -18.96 -20.65 11.87
N PRO A 1044 -19.26 -19.64 11.02
CA PRO A 1044 -20.10 -18.51 11.41
C PRO A 1044 -21.50 -18.87 11.94
N ASP A 1045 -22.06 -20.03 11.56
CA ASP A 1045 -23.35 -20.52 12.06
C ASP A 1045 -23.25 -21.30 13.39
N GLY A 1046 -22.05 -21.40 13.96
CA GLY A 1046 -21.76 -22.09 15.21
C GLY A 1046 -21.47 -23.59 15.05
N THR A 1047 -21.62 -24.16 13.85
CA THR A 1047 -21.25 -25.56 13.60
C THR A 1047 -19.73 -25.75 13.65
N PRO A 1048 -19.20 -26.94 14.00
CA PRO A 1048 -17.76 -27.19 13.97
C PRO A 1048 -17.17 -27.02 12.57
N GLY A 1049 -16.20 -26.12 12.43
CA GLY A 1049 -15.53 -25.86 11.15
C GLY A 1049 -14.15 -26.50 11.03
N PHE A 1050 -13.38 -26.51 12.11
CA PHE A 1050 -12.10 -27.21 12.19
C PHE A 1050 -11.90 -27.84 13.56
N TYR A 1051 -11.30 -29.03 13.56
CA TYR A 1051 -10.90 -29.76 14.75
C TYR A 1051 -9.38 -29.70 14.88
N VAL A 1052 -8.91 -29.14 15.99
CA VAL A 1052 -7.50 -29.01 16.32
C VAL A 1052 -7.17 -30.07 17.35
N GLY A 1053 -6.29 -31.01 17.02
CA GLY A 1053 -6.04 -32.16 17.88
C GLY A 1053 -4.90 -33.06 17.44
N ARG A 1054 -4.71 -34.12 18.22
CA ARG A 1054 -3.68 -35.15 18.02
C ARG A 1054 -4.35 -36.50 17.85
N MET A 1055 -3.68 -37.43 17.19
CA MET A 1055 -4.19 -38.79 17.04
C MET A 1055 -3.10 -39.81 17.38
N ALA A 1056 -3.49 -41.06 17.62
CA ALA A 1056 -2.55 -42.15 17.86
C ALA A 1056 -2.97 -43.38 17.06
N TYR A 1057 -2.01 -44.13 16.54
CA TYR A 1057 -2.33 -45.37 15.80
C TYR A 1057 -2.86 -46.48 16.71
N ALA A 1058 -3.64 -47.39 16.11
CA ALA A 1058 -4.04 -48.65 16.72
C ALA A 1058 -2.84 -49.60 16.90
N ASP A 1059 -2.92 -50.47 17.91
CA ASP A 1059 -1.80 -51.35 18.28
C ASP A 1059 -1.48 -52.38 17.15
N ASN A 1060 -2.45 -52.68 16.28
CA ASN A 1060 -2.30 -53.58 15.12
C ASN A 1060 -2.06 -52.86 13.78
N VAL A 1061 -1.79 -51.56 13.77
CA VAL A 1061 -1.76 -50.72 12.56
C VAL A 1061 -0.80 -51.22 11.46
N ASP A 1062 0.33 -51.82 11.84
CA ASP A 1062 1.33 -52.35 10.91
C ASP A 1062 0.76 -53.44 10.00
N THR A 1063 -0.11 -54.30 10.56
CA THR A 1063 -0.76 -55.37 9.81
C THR A 1063 -1.76 -54.81 8.79
N ILE A 1064 -2.49 -53.76 9.16
CA ILE A 1064 -3.47 -53.09 8.30
C ILE A 1064 -2.75 -52.44 7.12
N PHE A 1065 -1.69 -51.67 7.36
CA PHE A 1065 -0.90 -51.06 6.28
C PHE A 1065 -0.18 -52.09 5.42
N ALA A 1066 0.29 -53.21 5.98
CA ALA A 1066 0.88 -54.28 5.17
C ALA A 1066 -0.15 -54.92 4.22
N ALA A 1067 -1.36 -55.21 4.69
CA ALA A 1067 -2.43 -55.78 3.89
C ALA A 1067 -2.91 -54.82 2.79
N GLU A 1068 -3.12 -53.54 3.13
CA GLU A 1068 -3.51 -52.53 2.14
C GLU A 1068 -2.42 -52.29 1.09
N ARG A 1069 -1.14 -52.25 1.49
CA ARG A 1069 -0.03 -52.14 0.54
C ARG A 1069 0.01 -53.34 -0.41
N ALA A 1070 -0.20 -54.56 0.10
CA ALA A 1070 -0.30 -55.74 -0.76
C ALA A 1070 -1.47 -55.63 -1.76
N ALA A 1071 -2.62 -55.12 -1.32
CA ALA A 1071 -3.77 -54.88 -2.19
C ALA A 1071 -3.50 -53.76 -3.23
N ARG A 1072 -2.80 -52.67 -2.87
CA ARG A 1072 -2.44 -51.58 -3.79
C ARG A 1072 -1.43 -52.01 -4.88
N ARG A 1073 -0.57 -52.99 -4.57
CA ARG A 1073 0.43 -53.54 -5.51
C ARG A 1073 -0.17 -54.49 -6.57
N GLN A 1074 -1.43 -54.91 -6.42
CA GLN A 1074 -2.11 -55.70 -7.45
C GLN A 1074 -2.44 -54.84 -8.66
N LEU A 1075 -2.18 -55.37 -9.86
CA LEU A 1075 -2.56 -54.71 -11.10
C LEU A 1075 -4.08 -54.60 -11.19
N VAL A 1076 -4.56 -53.47 -11.71
CA VAL A 1076 -5.95 -53.23 -12.06
C VAL A 1076 -6.12 -53.55 -13.54
N GLU A 1077 -7.28 -54.13 -13.88
CA GLU A 1077 -7.66 -54.44 -15.25
C GLU A 1077 -8.73 -53.45 -15.72
N GLU A 1078 -8.49 -52.81 -16.87
CA GLU A 1078 -9.39 -51.88 -17.54
C GLU A 1078 -9.48 -52.26 -19.02
N GLN A 1079 -10.61 -52.00 -19.68
CA GLN A 1079 -10.76 -52.20 -21.13
C GLN A 1079 -10.76 -50.85 -21.84
N VAL A 1080 -9.94 -50.72 -22.89
CA VAL A 1080 -9.84 -49.49 -23.70
C VAL A 1080 -9.97 -49.84 -25.18
N GLU A 1081 -10.63 -48.97 -25.94
CA GLU A 1081 -10.64 -49.08 -27.39
C GLU A 1081 -9.33 -48.51 -27.96
N LEU A 1082 -8.58 -49.33 -28.70
CA LEU A 1082 -7.35 -48.94 -29.37
C LEU A 1082 -7.40 -49.43 -30.83
N ASP A 1083 -7.30 -48.51 -31.79
CA ASP A 1083 -7.38 -48.80 -33.24
C ASP A 1083 -8.62 -49.60 -33.67
N GLY A 1084 -9.79 -49.35 -33.04
CA GLY A 1084 -11.05 -50.03 -33.35
C GLY A 1084 -11.21 -51.42 -32.72
N GLN A 1085 -10.32 -51.81 -31.81
CA GLN A 1085 -10.36 -53.05 -31.05
C GLN A 1085 -10.41 -52.77 -29.55
N MET A 1086 -11.24 -53.54 -28.81
CA MET A 1086 -11.23 -53.49 -27.34
C MET A 1086 -10.02 -54.28 -26.80
N VAL A 1087 -9.06 -53.57 -26.21
CA VAL A 1087 -7.83 -54.12 -25.63
C VAL A 1087 -7.96 -54.17 -24.12
N THR A 1088 -7.55 -55.28 -23.51
CA THR A 1088 -7.52 -55.40 -22.04
C THR A 1088 -6.17 -54.86 -21.55
N VAL A 1089 -6.21 -53.87 -20.67
CA VAL A 1089 -5.02 -53.22 -20.12
C VAL A 1089 -4.89 -53.54 -18.64
N ARG A 1090 -3.80 -54.19 -18.24
CA ARG A 1090 -3.47 -54.44 -16.83
C ARG A 1090 -2.38 -53.50 -16.39
N HIS A 1091 -2.64 -52.64 -15.42
CA HIS A 1091 -1.70 -51.60 -15.03
C HIS A 1091 -1.61 -51.46 -13.51
N SER A 1092 -0.52 -50.88 -13.04
CA SER A 1092 -0.44 -50.44 -11.64
C SER A 1092 -1.52 -49.39 -11.39
N ARG A 1093 -2.07 -49.35 -10.18
CA ARG A 1093 -3.12 -48.39 -9.82
C ARG A 1093 -2.70 -46.96 -10.16
N PHE A 1094 -3.63 -46.18 -10.68
CA PHE A 1094 -3.43 -44.75 -10.91
C PHE A 1094 -4.07 -43.93 -9.78
N ASP A 1095 -3.41 -42.86 -9.35
CA ASP A 1095 -3.98 -41.89 -8.40
C ASP A 1095 -4.49 -40.61 -9.09
N ALA A 1096 -4.17 -40.42 -10.37
CA ALA A 1096 -4.73 -39.41 -11.25
C ALA A 1096 -4.75 -39.89 -12.71
N GLY A 1097 -5.78 -39.49 -13.47
CA GLY A 1097 -5.96 -39.89 -14.87
C GLY A 1097 -6.49 -41.32 -15.06
N GLN A 1098 -6.74 -41.69 -16.31
CA GLN A 1098 -7.25 -42.99 -16.76
C GLN A 1098 -6.35 -43.58 -17.86
N VAL A 1099 -6.52 -44.87 -18.19
CA VAL A 1099 -5.74 -45.52 -19.26
C VAL A 1099 -5.89 -44.80 -20.61
N ARG A 1100 -7.09 -44.29 -20.92
CA ARG A 1100 -7.32 -43.52 -22.16
C ARG A 1100 -6.52 -42.21 -22.23
N ASP A 1101 -6.23 -41.59 -21.08
CA ASP A 1101 -5.59 -40.27 -21.00
C ASP A 1101 -4.08 -40.34 -21.34
N MET A 1102 -3.54 -41.55 -21.56
CA MET A 1102 -2.19 -41.78 -22.07
C MET A 1102 -2.19 -42.36 -23.50
N LEU A 1103 -3.35 -42.40 -24.16
CA LEU A 1103 -3.56 -42.99 -25.50
C LEU A 1103 -4.41 -42.07 -26.41
N ASP A 1104 -4.71 -40.84 -25.98
CA ASP A 1104 -5.62 -39.92 -26.66
C ASP A 1104 -4.91 -38.98 -27.65
N GLY A 1105 -3.58 -39.07 -27.75
CA GLY A 1105 -2.75 -38.23 -28.61
C GLY A 1105 -2.54 -36.81 -28.06
N ASP A 1106 -2.90 -36.54 -26.81
CA ASP A 1106 -2.83 -35.21 -26.20
C ASP A 1106 -1.86 -35.17 -25.02
N ARG A 1107 -0.63 -34.70 -25.26
CA ARG A 1107 0.42 -34.61 -24.21
C ARG A 1107 0.08 -33.75 -22.99
N PHE A 1108 -1.05 -33.04 -23.00
CA PHE A 1108 -1.54 -32.27 -21.85
C PHE A 1108 -2.31 -33.13 -20.84
N THR A 1109 -2.98 -34.20 -21.28
CA THR A 1109 -3.54 -35.23 -20.41
C THR A 1109 -2.42 -36.13 -19.88
N LEU A 1110 -2.68 -36.84 -18.79
CA LEU A 1110 -1.73 -37.78 -18.20
C LEU A 1110 -2.43 -38.79 -17.31
N ALA A 1111 -1.82 -39.97 -17.20
CA ALA A 1111 -2.03 -40.93 -16.12
C ALA A 1111 -0.85 -40.88 -15.14
N ARG A 1112 -1.14 -40.98 -13.84
CA ARG A 1112 -0.13 -40.97 -12.78
C ARG A 1112 -0.22 -42.23 -11.92
N GLY A 1113 0.91 -42.92 -11.79
CA GLY A 1113 1.04 -44.08 -10.91
C GLY A 1113 0.80 -43.77 -9.44
N GLN A 1114 0.05 -44.63 -8.76
CA GLN A 1114 -0.11 -44.64 -7.31
C GLN A 1114 1.00 -45.50 -6.67
N GLU A 1115 2.06 -44.86 -6.18
CA GLU A 1115 3.16 -45.51 -5.46
C GLU A 1115 3.85 -46.69 -6.22
N ALA A 1116 3.96 -46.60 -7.54
CA ALA A 1116 4.46 -47.70 -8.36
C ALA A 1116 5.84 -47.38 -8.97
N ASN A 1117 6.88 -48.05 -8.49
CA ASN A 1117 8.23 -48.02 -9.08
C ASN A 1117 8.85 -49.43 -9.12
N PRO A 1118 8.90 -50.12 -10.28
CA PRO A 1118 8.49 -49.62 -11.58
C PRO A 1118 6.96 -49.49 -11.71
N LEU A 1119 6.51 -48.51 -12.48
CA LEU A 1119 5.14 -48.44 -12.97
C LEU A 1119 4.97 -49.49 -14.08
N ILE A 1120 4.00 -50.38 -13.92
CA ILE A 1120 3.72 -51.47 -14.87
C ILE A 1120 2.46 -51.16 -15.66
N ILE A 1121 2.51 -51.32 -16.98
CA ILE A 1121 1.36 -51.22 -17.89
C ILE A 1121 1.46 -52.36 -18.90
N GLU A 1122 0.45 -53.21 -18.99
CA GLU A 1122 0.37 -54.36 -19.88
C GLU A 1122 -0.82 -54.23 -20.82
N PHE A 1123 -0.59 -54.39 -22.12
CA PHE A 1123 -1.63 -54.44 -23.14
C PHE A 1123 -1.78 -55.89 -23.60
N ASP A 1124 -3.01 -56.39 -23.57
CA ASP A 1124 -3.40 -57.73 -23.99
C ASP A 1124 -4.33 -57.61 -25.20
N PHE A 1125 -3.82 -57.99 -26.37
CA PHE A 1125 -4.50 -57.82 -27.65
C PHE A 1125 -5.31 -59.07 -28.00
N PRO A 1126 -6.66 -58.98 -28.10
CA PRO A 1126 -7.48 -60.14 -28.48
C PRO A 1126 -7.15 -60.73 -29.87
N GLN A 1127 -6.52 -59.94 -30.74
CA GLN A 1127 -6.00 -60.36 -32.04
C GLN A 1127 -4.54 -59.89 -32.11
N PRO A 1128 -3.56 -60.80 -32.27
CA PRO A 1128 -2.16 -60.40 -32.37
C PRO A 1128 -1.94 -59.38 -33.48
N ARG A 1129 -1.19 -58.32 -33.19
CA ARG A 1129 -0.93 -57.20 -34.13
C ARG A 1129 0.55 -56.97 -34.33
N THR A 1130 0.91 -56.36 -35.45
CA THR A 1130 2.27 -55.89 -35.69
C THR A 1130 2.53 -54.63 -34.85
N VAL A 1131 3.70 -54.58 -34.21
CA VAL A 1131 4.19 -53.41 -33.46
C VAL A 1131 5.66 -53.23 -33.83
N ALA A 1132 5.99 -52.16 -34.54
CA ALA A 1132 7.32 -51.84 -35.05
C ALA A 1132 8.13 -50.97 -34.07
N GLY A 1133 7.48 -50.27 -33.14
CA GLY A 1133 8.17 -49.47 -32.13
C GLY A 1133 7.24 -48.83 -31.10
N LEU A 1134 7.82 -48.08 -30.18
CA LEU A 1134 7.15 -47.25 -29.19
C LEU A 1134 7.62 -45.80 -29.32
N ALA A 1135 6.69 -44.86 -29.30
CA ALA A 1135 6.94 -43.47 -28.94
C ALA A 1135 6.23 -43.17 -27.62
N ALA A 1136 6.89 -42.49 -26.68
CA ALA A 1136 6.35 -42.22 -25.36
C ALA A 1136 6.75 -40.85 -24.82
N ASP A 1137 5.80 -40.17 -24.17
CA ASP A 1137 6.00 -38.90 -23.47
C ASP A 1137 5.75 -39.10 -21.97
N PHE A 1138 6.70 -38.67 -21.14
CA PHE A 1138 6.63 -38.81 -19.68
C PHE A 1138 6.68 -37.45 -18.98
N GLY A 1139 6.36 -37.43 -17.69
CA GLY A 1139 6.74 -36.30 -16.84
C GLY A 1139 8.25 -36.25 -16.60
N SER A 1140 8.78 -35.07 -16.30
CA SER A 1140 10.21 -34.84 -16.06
C SER A 1140 10.81 -35.77 -14.98
N MET A 1141 11.67 -36.72 -15.37
CA MET A 1141 12.40 -37.63 -14.47
C MET A 1141 13.61 -38.29 -15.16
N ASP A 1142 14.52 -38.88 -14.37
CA ASP A 1142 15.51 -39.84 -14.87
C ASP A 1142 14.93 -41.25 -14.70
N PHE A 1143 14.87 -42.04 -15.77
CA PHE A 1143 14.15 -43.32 -15.74
C PHE A 1143 14.77 -44.40 -16.64
N THR A 1144 14.47 -45.64 -16.30
CA THR A 1144 14.69 -46.81 -17.17
C THR A 1144 13.34 -47.27 -17.68
N LEU A 1145 13.21 -47.39 -19.00
CA LEU A 1145 12.03 -47.94 -19.67
C LEU A 1145 12.38 -49.34 -20.19
N SER A 1146 11.67 -50.35 -19.70
CA SER A 1146 11.76 -51.72 -20.18
C SER A 1146 10.46 -52.10 -20.89
N VAL A 1147 10.56 -52.57 -22.13
CA VAL A 1147 9.43 -53.01 -22.95
C VAL A 1147 9.61 -54.49 -23.28
N ARG A 1148 8.61 -55.32 -22.97
CA ARG A 1148 8.61 -56.76 -23.24
C ARG A 1148 7.50 -57.11 -24.23
N LEU A 1149 7.85 -57.75 -25.33
CA LEU A 1149 6.94 -58.14 -26.41
C LEU A 1149 6.74 -59.66 -26.39
N PHE A 1150 5.50 -60.13 -26.38
CA PHE A 1150 5.14 -61.56 -26.34
C PHE A 1150 4.40 -61.95 -27.62
N ALA A 1151 4.83 -63.03 -28.28
CA ALA A 1151 4.20 -63.53 -29.51
C ALA A 1151 2.90 -64.33 -29.22
N GLY A 1152 2.85 -65.04 -28.09
CA GLY A 1152 1.71 -65.84 -27.62
C GLY A 1152 1.85 -66.24 -26.15
N GLU A 1153 0.80 -66.81 -25.56
CA GLU A 1153 0.84 -67.34 -24.19
C GLU A 1153 1.98 -68.38 -24.04
N GLY A 1154 2.86 -68.18 -23.06
CA GLY A 1154 3.99 -69.08 -22.77
C GLY A 1154 5.26 -68.89 -23.60
N THR A 1155 5.29 -67.92 -24.53
CA THR A 1155 6.50 -67.56 -25.30
C THR A 1155 7.46 -66.68 -24.48
N GLU A 1156 8.78 -66.89 -24.62
CA GLU A 1156 9.77 -65.98 -24.00
C GLU A 1156 9.68 -64.59 -24.66
N PRO A 1157 9.54 -63.51 -23.87
CA PRO A 1157 9.40 -62.18 -24.44
C PRO A 1157 10.72 -61.62 -24.95
N VAL A 1158 10.66 -60.92 -26.09
CA VAL A 1158 11.75 -60.06 -26.52
C VAL A 1158 11.72 -58.79 -25.67
N THR A 1159 12.84 -58.49 -25.00
CA THR A 1159 12.95 -57.36 -24.07
C THR A 1159 13.84 -56.26 -24.61
N TYR A 1160 13.32 -55.04 -24.62
CA TYR A 1160 14.05 -53.80 -24.86
C TYR A 1160 14.21 -53.07 -23.54
N THR A 1161 15.37 -52.50 -23.27
CA THR A 1161 15.58 -51.71 -22.05
C THR A 1161 16.52 -50.56 -22.35
N GLN A 1162 16.06 -49.35 -22.06
CA GLN A 1162 16.83 -48.14 -22.27
C GLN A 1162 16.75 -47.24 -21.04
N THR A 1163 17.87 -46.61 -20.71
CA THR A 1163 17.99 -45.69 -19.57
C THR A 1163 18.21 -44.28 -20.06
N TYR A 1164 17.41 -43.36 -19.54
CA TYR A 1164 17.43 -41.95 -19.92
C TYR A 1164 17.76 -41.09 -18.69
N ARG A 1165 18.69 -40.15 -18.85
CA ARG A 1165 19.14 -39.25 -17.78
C ARG A 1165 19.34 -37.85 -18.32
N GLY A 1166 18.95 -36.83 -17.54
CA GLY A 1166 19.17 -35.43 -17.89
C GLY A 1166 18.42 -34.98 -19.14
N LEU A 1167 17.30 -35.61 -19.46
CA LEU A 1167 16.45 -35.20 -20.57
C LEU A 1167 15.75 -33.85 -20.27
N PRO A 1168 15.36 -33.09 -21.32
CA PRO A 1168 14.57 -31.87 -21.13
C PRO A 1168 13.22 -32.16 -20.43
N PRO A 1169 12.57 -31.12 -19.86
CA PRO A 1169 11.27 -31.27 -19.21
C PRO A 1169 10.23 -31.94 -20.12
N ASP A 1170 9.43 -32.82 -19.53
CA ASP A 1170 8.44 -33.66 -20.19
C ASP A 1170 9.02 -34.43 -21.41
N PRO A 1171 9.94 -35.39 -21.16
CA PRO A 1171 10.74 -36.00 -22.21
C PRO A 1171 9.92 -36.87 -23.18
N HIS A 1172 10.21 -36.72 -24.47
CA HIS A 1172 9.78 -37.63 -25.52
C HIS A 1172 10.89 -38.65 -25.83
N VAL A 1173 10.54 -39.92 -25.90
CA VAL A 1173 11.47 -41.01 -26.22
C VAL A 1173 10.87 -41.95 -27.26
N GLU A 1174 11.72 -42.50 -28.11
CA GLU A 1174 11.35 -43.51 -29.09
C GLU A 1174 12.24 -44.75 -28.93
N ILE A 1175 11.64 -45.93 -29.13
CA ILE A 1175 12.33 -47.23 -29.16
C ILE A 1175 11.82 -47.98 -30.40
N ASP A 1176 12.74 -48.41 -31.27
CA ASP A 1176 12.43 -49.27 -32.41
C ASP A 1176 12.54 -50.74 -32.02
N PHE A 1177 11.60 -51.57 -32.47
CA PHE A 1177 11.53 -53.00 -32.14
C PHE A 1177 12.14 -53.87 -33.25
N ASP A 1178 13.46 -53.71 -33.46
CA ASP A 1178 14.23 -54.36 -34.52
C ASP A 1178 14.36 -55.89 -34.42
N ARG A 1179 14.24 -56.44 -33.21
CA ARG A 1179 14.41 -57.86 -32.87
C ARG A 1179 13.10 -58.52 -32.40
N GLY A 1180 11.97 -57.82 -32.51
CA GLY A 1180 10.67 -58.26 -31.98
C GLY A 1180 9.99 -59.32 -32.85
N PRO A 1181 9.01 -60.07 -32.31
CA PRO A 1181 8.22 -61.00 -33.12
C PRO A 1181 7.35 -60.23 -34.14
N HIS A 1182 7.07 -60.84 -35.30
CA HIS A 1182 6.27 -60.21 -36.37
C HIS A 1182 4.85 -59.80 -35.93
N THR A 1183 4.25 -60.56 -35.00
CA THR A 1183 2.98 -60.24 -34.37
C THR A 1183 3.09 -60.40 -32.86
N VAL A 1184 2.43 -59.52 -32.13
CA VAL A 1184 2.48 -59.40 -30.67
C VAL A 1184 1.07 -59.56 -30.12
N SER A 1185 0.89 -60.52 -29.20
CA SER A 1185 -0.36 -60.72 -28.46
C SER A 1185 -0.38 -59.96 -27.14
N LYS A 1186 0.80 -59.68 -26.55
CA LYS A 1186 0.92 -58.90 -25.32
C LYS A 1186 2.16 -58.01 -25.32
N VAL A 1187 2.01 -56.78 -24.82
CA VAL A 1187 3.11 -55.84 -24.57
C VAL A 1187 3.11 -55.44 -23.11
N ARG A 1188 4.27 -55.48 -22.44
CA ARG A 1188 4.43 -55.01 -21.06
C ARG A 1188 5.48 -53.91 -20.98
N PHE A 1189 5.09 -52.78 -20.42
CA PHE A 1189 5.94 -51.65 -20.08
C PHE A 1189 6.27 -51.67 -18.59
N GLU A 1190 7.53 -51.47 -18.25
CA GLU A 1190 8.01 -51.22 -16.89
C GLU A 1190 8.81 -49.92 -16.89
N ILE A 1191 8.27 -48.91 -16.22
CA ILE A 1191 8.88 -47.58 -16.13
C ILE A 1191 9.45 -47.41 -14.73
N LYS A 1192 10.78 -47.41 -14.60
CA LYS A 1192 11.46 -47.27 -13.31
C LYS A 1192 12.06 -45.89 -13.17
N ASN A 1193 11.57 -45.09 -12.21
CA ASN A 1193 12.21 -43.83 -11.85
C ASN A 1193 13.48 -44.12 -11.05
N LEU A 1194 14.63 -43.58 -11.50
CA LEU A 1194 15.95 -43.87 -10.95
C LEU A 1194 16.30 -43.07 -9.70
N LYS A 1195 15.60 -41.95 -9.45
CA LYS A 1195 15.84 -41.07 -8.30
C LYS A 1195 14.83 -41.25 -7.18
N ALA A 1196 13.75 -41.98 -7.45
CA ALA A 1196 12.74 -42.32 -6.46
C ALA A 1196 13.02 -43.71 -5.86
N GLY A 1197 12.62 -43.91 -4.60
CA GLY A 1197 12.62 -45.24 -3.97
C GLY A 1197 11.53 -46.15 -4.57
N GLU A 1198 11.13 -47.20 -3.84
CA GLU A 1198 10.01 -48.07 -4.26
C GLU A 1198 8.69 -47.29 -4.49
N PHE A 1199 8.58 -46.10 -3.89
CA PHE A 1199 7.41 -45.22 -3.96
C PHE A 1199 7.67 -44.07 -4.93
N ALA A 1200 7.08 -44.13 -6.12
CA ALA A 1200 7.14 -43.05 -7.10
C ALA A 1200 5.77 -42.79 -7.73
N HIS A 1201 5.47 -41.51 -7.95
CA HIS A 1201 4.35 -41.06 -8.77
C HIS A 1201 4.85 -40.79 -10.19
N ILE A 1202 4.85 -41.82 -11.02
CA ILE A 1202 5.35 -41.74 -12.38
C ILE A 1202 4.23 -41.19 -13.28
N HIS A 1203 4.49 -40.06 -13.94
CA HIS A 1203 3.57 -39.45 -14.91
C HIS A 1203 3.84 -40.02 -16.31
N VAL A 1204 2.82 -40.59 -16.92
CA VAL A 1204 2.80 -41.02 -18.33
C VAL A 1204 1.82 -40.11 -19.05
N ARG A 1205 2.31 -39.36 -20.04
CA ARG A 1205 1.49 -38.40 -20.78
C ARG A 1205 0.90 -39.03 -22.04
N GLU A 1206 1.73 -39.72 -22.82
CA GLU A 1206 1.29 -40.33 -24.08
C GLU A 1206 2.12 -41.60 -24.35
N LEU A 1207 1.47 -42.64 -24.86
CA LEU A 1207 2.07 -43.88 -25.34
C LEU A 1207 1.50 -44.20 -26.72
N THR A 1208 2.38 -44.25 -27.73
CA THR A 1208 2.00 -44.60 -29.10
C THR A 1208 2.76 -45.83 -29.56
N LEU A 1209 2.04 -46.92 -29.80
CA LEU A 1209 2.57 -48.12 -30.45
C LEU A 1209 2.57 -47.89 -31.97
N ARG A 1210 3.75 -47.90 -32.59
CA ARG A 1210 3.96 -47.64 -34.02
C ARG A 1210 3.94 -48.91 -34.85
#